data_AF-C6H6P7-F1
#
_entry.id   AF-C6H6P7-F1
#
_cell.length_a   1.000
_cell.length_b   1.000
_cell.length_c   1.000
_cell.angle_alpha   90.00
_cell.angle_beta   90.00
_cell.angle_gamma   90.00
#
_symmetry.space_group_name_H-M   'P 1'
#
loop_
_entity.id
_entity.type
_entity.pdbx_description
1 polymer ?
#
loop_
_entity_poly.entity_id
_entity_poly.type
_entity_poly.pdbx_seq_one_letter_code
_entity_poly.pdbx_strand_id
1 'polypeptide(L)'
;MASPLPPLPFNPGRLRSYILRLPLFSRVVIFVIAVFWVLGIQSLWDVVQWGALIPSETGFGSLYRLNTYPFIHNGLFHTIWNVLALTPLLERFEAEHGTLTSVALFIGPLSTLPAGLYLLFEKVILRGNTTALGSSIGIYRIPTWTTPLFLIILVFALIPNTSLLGHLSGLAVGYIFGLGYLKFLVPPEKILRWIERKLNLLARLPHYVSVDQKTYGSPAIQLATSEFNSNMRTHPACTISLRPRGDMIPGGLSFNGFNMLRRDPRLLYEFPPYISAILVVVGVVWLFLLPLNEYSRQTYISENALLPGQVHTYFAGSEQNVFRGYRREIDLVKDAEYDVKSEKIRSIFRESGLKIATQDYEYRSAGNTHRGQNVYGVIHAPRGDGTEAIVLVAAWKTIDGEPNLNGVTLALTLARYFKRWSLWSKDIIILITPDSKSGTQAWVDAYHDMHPASVQSLPLKSGALQGALVFEYPFDHRFESIHIVYDGVNGQLPNLDLFNTAVSVIHGQMGNSATLQKMYEHNDSYKMRLKTMLRGMINQGLGNAAGAHSSFIPYHIDAITIQTIGNGWQDEMALGRIVESLVRSLNNLLEHFHQSFFFYILMQANRFVSIGTYLPSAMLIAGNFTIMAVALWMKSGVRPSAGTSAGLEDYVSKKGKPNGMENVIAADQEGNGILERHMTLPLALVFGLHLVGFIPLYAFNNMHHQYFEQATYLLLFINIVLPILLAAIITRFSRPSTQQYLLIKSFSLLLLGLFLSALATLNFSLSLMIGLLCTPLSYIVPIPNEPSQNATANSKPSASTDKAREKPTNSTSTSVGCMSLLADSDNDLVD
;
A
#
# COMPACT_ATOMS: atom_id res chain seq x y z
N MET A 1 27.95 4.56 22.37
CA MET A 1 28.53 4.92 21.06
C MET A 1 27.39 5.40 20.18
N ALA A 2 27.58 6.47 19.40
CA ALA A 2 26.51 6.97 18.52
C ALA A 2 26.42 6.10 17.27
N SER A 3 25.21 5.59 16.97
CA SER A 3 24.95 4.86 15.73
C SER A 3 25.13 5.79 14.52
N PRO A 4 25.80 5.38 13.45
CA PRO A 4 25.85 6.17 12.22
C PRO A 4 24.44 6.29 11.63
N LEU A 5 24.11 7.48 11.13
CA LEU A 5 22.86 7.71 10.39
C LEU A 5 22.74 6.74 9.21
N PRO A 6 21.54 6.25 8.87
CA PRO A 6 21.35 5.40 7.71
C PRO A 6 21.80 6.15 6.44
N PRO A 7 22.41 5.45 5.46
CA PRO A 7 22.86 6.09 4.23
C PRO A 7 21.65 6.69 3.50
N LEU A 8 21.82 7.92 2.99
CA LEU A 8 20.79 8.58 2.19
C LEU A 8 20.33 7.67 1.04
N PRO A 9 19.03 7.69 0.67
CA PRO A 9 18.45 6.78 -0.33
C PRO A 9 19.03 6.96 -1.75
N PHE A 10 19.91 7.94 -1.95
CA PHE A 10 20.58 8.25 -3.20
C PHE A 10 22.08 7.89 -3.10
N ASN A 11 22.45 6.73 -3.66
CA ASN A 11 23.86 6.37 -3.84
C ASN A 11 24.38 6.99 -5.16
N PRO A 12 25.27 8.00 -5.13
CA PRO A 12 25.76 8.66 -6.35
C PRO A 12 26.55 7.71 -7.26
N GLY A 13 27.14 6.64 -6.71
CA GLY A 13 27.77 5.57 -7.48
C GLY A 13 26.77 4.79 -8.34
N ARG A 14 25.54 4.57 -7.85
CA ARG A 14 24.46 3.94 -8.64
C ARG A 14 23.99 4.85 -9.77
N LEU A 15 23.78 6.15 -9.53
CA LEU A 15 23.43 7.09 -10.61
C LEU A 15 24.55 7.18 -11.66
N ARG A 16 25.81 7.31 -11.23
CA ARG A 16 26.98 7.30 -12.13
C ARG A 16 27.01 6.02 -12.98
N SER A 17 26.76 4.85 -12.39
CA SER A 17 26.72 3.59 -13.13
C SER A 17 25.54 3.48 -14.09
N TYR A 18 24.39 4.08 -13.77
CA TYR A 18 23.23 4.14 -14.68
C TYR A 18 23.51 5.04 -15.88
N ILE A 19 23.97 6.28 -15.65
CA ILE A 19 24.30 7.24 -16.73
C ILE A 19 25.39 6.70 -17.67
N LEU A 20 26.40 6.00 -17.13
CA LEU A 20 27.46 5.38 -17.94
C LEU A 20 27.01 4.11 -18.71
N ARG A 21 25.84 3.55 -18.40
CA ARG A 21 25.24 2.42 -19.16
C ARG A 21 24.32 2.88 -20.30
N LEU A 22 23.85 4.12 -20.29
CA LEU A 22 22.93 4.63 -21.32
C LEU A 22 23.54 4.53 -22.73
N PRO A 23 22.76 4.09 -23.74
CA PRO A 23 23.15 4.12 -25.15
C PRO A 23 23.61 5.51 -25.64
N LEU A 24 24.42 5.52 -26.69
CA LEU A 24 25.19 6.70 -27.12
C LEU A 24 24.32 7.93 -27.44
N PHE A 25 23.31 7.78 -28.29
CA PHE A 25 22.48 8.93 -28.71
C PHE A 25 21.62 9.44 -27.55
N SER A 26 21.10 8.54 -26.72
CA SER A 26 20.37 8.85 -25.50
C SER A 26 21.21 9.72 -24.55
N ARG A 27 22.47 9.34 -24.34
CA ARG A 27 23.46 10.09 -23.55
C ARG A 27 23.76 11.47 -24.15
N VAL A 28 23.90 11.55 -25.48
CA VAL A 28 24.15 12.83 -26.19
C VAL A 28 22.97 13.78 -26.06
N VAL A 29 21.73 13.32 -26.22
CA VAL A 29 20.54 14.18 -26.07
C VAL A 29 20.40 14.74 -24.66
N ILE A 30 20.61 13.92 -23.62
CA ILE A 30 20.59 14.37 -22.22
C ILE A 30 21.70 15.40 -21.97
N PHE A 31 22.91 15.17 -22.50
CA PHE A 31 24.01 16.12 -22.41
C PHE A 31 23.69 17.45 -23.10
N VAL A 32 23.10 17.43 -24.30
CA VAL A 32 22.70 18.64 -25.03
C VAL A 32 21.60 19.42 -24.28
N ILE A 33 20.61 18.74 -23.69
CA ILE A 33 19.60 19.39 -22.83
C ILE A 33 20.25 20.06 -21.61
N ALA A 34 21.18 19.37 -20.95
CA ALA A 34 21.91 19.93 -19.81
C ALA A 34 22.77 21.15 -20.20
N VAL A 35 23.44 21.10 -21.36
CA VAL A 35 24.24 22.22 -21.90
C VAL A 35 23.35 23.41 -22.23
N PHE A 36 22.21 23.23 -22.90
CA PHE A 36 21.28 24.33 -23.17
C PHE A 36 20.65 24.91 -21.90
N TRP A 37 20.40 24.08 -20.87
CA TRP A 37 19.96 24.57 -19.58
C TRP A 37 21.03 25.42 -18.87
N VAL A 38 22.30 24.99 -18.86
CA VAL A 38 23.42 25.79 -18.31
C VAL A 38 23.62 27.09 -19.10
N LEU A 39 23.52 27.03 -20.43
CA LEU A 39 23.53 28.23 -21.28
C LEU A 39 22.30 29.12 -21.05
N GLY A 40 21.20 28.62 -20.48
CA GLY A 40 20.05 29.43 -20.07
C GLY A 40 20.25 30.23 -18.77
N ILE A 41 21.38 30.05 -18.07
CA ILE A 41 21.68 30.77 -16.81
C ILE A 41 22.33 32.14 -17.08
N GLN A 42 23.02 32.30 -18.23
CA GLN A 42 23.66 33.57 -18.61
C GLN A 42 22.67 34.53 -19.28
N SER A 43 22.93 35.84 -19.16
CA SER A 43 22.05 36.92 -19.64
C SER A 43 22.47 37.59 -20.96
N LEU A 44 23.51 37.10 -21.63
CA LEU A 44 24.02 37.60 -22.91
C LEU A 44 23.20 37.09 -24.10
N TRP A 45 22.58 35.92 -23.98
CA TRP A 45 21.79 35.28 -25.05
C TRP A 45 20.60 34.52 -24.46
N ASP A 46 19.38 34.91 -24.86
CA ASP A 46 18.17 34.19 -24.47
C ASP A 46 18.01 32.90 -25.31
N VAL A 47 18.52 31.80 -24.75
CA VAL A 47 18.43 30.45 -25.31
C VAL A 47 16.98 29.99 -25.46
N VAL A 48 16.09 30.41 -24.55
CA VAL A 48 14.68 30.03 -24.56
C VAL A 48 13.99 30.73 -25.73
N GLN A 49 14.11 32.05 -25.84
CA GLN A 49 13.52 32.80 -26.96
C GLN A 49 14.10 32.38 -28.31
N TRP A 50 15.40 32.05 -28.38
CA TRP A 50 16.05 31.66 -29.62
C TRP A 50 15.47 30.38 -30.24
N GLY A 51 15.31 29.31 -29.45
CA GLY A 51 15.02 27.98 -29.97
C GLY A 51 13.68 27.36 -29.55
N ALA A 52 12.86 28.07 -28.77
CA ALA A 52 11.50 27.65 -28.44
C ALA A 52 10.54 27.75 -29.65
N LEU A 53 9.51 26.91 -29.65
CA LEU A 53 8.52 26.88 -30.72
C LEU A 53 7.42 27.93 -30.45
N ILE A 54 7.57 29.10 -31.06
CA ILE A 54 6.66 30.25 -30.93
C ILE A 54 5.87 30.44 -32.23
N PRO A 55 4.52 30.39 -32.22
CA PRO A 55 3.68 30.55 -33.41
C PRO A 55 3.91 31.85 -34.20
N SER A 56 4.08 32.99 -33.54
CA SER A 56 4.31 34.28 -34.23
C SER A 56 5.67 34.38 -34.91
N GLU A 57 6.71 33.77 -34.32
CA GLU A 57 8.09 33.88 -34.79
C GLU A 57 8.51 32.75 -35.74
N THR A 58 7.65 31.78 -36.02
CA THR A 58 7.89 30.68 -36.97
C THR A 58 7.53 31.09 -38.40
N GLY A 59 8.56 31.31 -39.21
CA GLY A 59 8.52 31.56 -40.65
C GLY A 59 9.72 30.93 -41.36
N PHE A 60 9.90 31.19 -42.66
CA PHE A 60 10.93 30.51 -43.46
C PHE A 60 12.37 30.67 -42.92
N GLY A 61 12.70 31.81 -42.31
CA GLY A 61 14.03 32.05 -41.71
C GLY A 61 14.27 31.42 -40.33
N SER A 62 13.23 30.85 -39.70
CA SER A 62 13.28 30.32 -38.32
C SER A 62 12.84 28.86 -38.22
N LEU A 63 12.78 28.14 -39.35
CA LEU A 63 12.38 26.72 -39.42
C LEU A 63 13.24 25.78 -38.56
N TYR A 64 14.45 26.18 -38.17
CA TYR A 64 15.28 25.42 -37.21
C TYR A 64 14.56 25.20 -35.86
N ARG A 65 13.63 26.08 -35.47
CA ARG A 65 12.83 25.96 -34.26
C ARG A 65 11.94 24.72 -34.20
N LEU A 66 11.62 24.12 -35.36
CA LEU A 66 10.93 22.83 -35.45
C LEU A 66 11.78 21.66 -34.93
N ASN A 67 13.10 21.85 -34.78
CA ASN A 67 14.06 20.84 -34.31
C ASN A 67 14.79 21.22 -33.02
N THR A 68 14.85 22.50 -32.64
CA THR A 68 15.51 22.93 -31.38
C THR A 68 14.60 22.87 -30.15
N TYR A 69 13.29 23.02 -30.32
CA TYR A 69 12.34 23.05 -29.19
C TYR A 69 12.35 21.81 -28.25
N PRO A 70 12.67 20.57 -28.69
CA PRO A 70 12.72 19.42 -27.78
C PRO A 70 13.88 19.48 -26.78
N PHE A 71 14.92 20.26 -27.07
CA PHE A 71 16.11 20.39 -26.23
C PHE A 71 15.98 21.50 -25.18
N ILE A 72 15.08 22.47 -25.40
CA ILE A 72 15.03 23.74 -24.67
C ILE A 72 13.87 23.74 -23.67
N HIS A 73 14.18 24.14 -22.43
CA HIS A 73 13.32 23.96 -21.26
C HIS A 73 13.37 25.22 -20.37
N ASN A 74 12.21 25.67 -19.87
CA ASN A 74 12.13 26.86 -19.02
C ASN A 74 12.39 26.51 -17.53
N GLY A 75 13.60 26.79 -17.07
CA GLY A 75 13.99 26.64 -15.67
C GLY A 75 14.34 25.20 -15.23
N LEU A 76 15.09 25.09 -14.14
CA LEU A 76 15.67 23.83 -13.65
C LEU A 76 14.64 22.72 -13.41
N PHE A 77 13.49 23.05 -12.81
CA PHE A 77 12.46 22.07 -12.47
C PHE A 77 11.85 21.44 -13.73
N HIS A 78 11.55 22.25 -14.76
CA HIS A 78 11.06 21.76 -16.05
C HIS A 78 12.10 20.88 -16.75
N THR A 79 13.38 21.26 -16.73
CA THR A 79 14.48 20.45 -17.27
C THR A 79 14.60 19.10 -16.55
N ILE A 80 14.60 19.07 -15.21
CA ILE A 80 14.73 17.83 -14.42
C ILE A 80 13.62 16.84 -14.76
N TRP A 81 12.35 17.26 -14.73
CA TRP A 81 11.23 16.35 -14.96
C TRP A 81 11.16 15.84 -16.41
N ASN A 82 11.47 16.66 -17.40
CA ASN A 82 11.54 16.21 -18.79
C ASN A 82 12.74 15.27 -19.04
N VAL A 83 13.92 15.52 -18.44
CA VAL A 83 15.06 14.59 -18.53
C VAL A 83 14.74 13.25 -17.86
N LEU A 84 14.09 13.25 -16.69
CA LEU A 84 13.65 12.03 -16.00
C LEU A 84 12.61 11.24 -16.82
N ALA A 85 11.71 11.91 -17.52
CA ALA A 85 10.73 11.26 -18.39
C ALA A 85 11.36 10.71 -19.69
N LEU A 86 12.21 11.51 -20.36
CA LEU A 86 12.78 11.22 -21.67
C LEU A 86 13.84 10.12 -21.63
N THR A 87 14.71 10.12 -20.62
CA THR A 87 15.88 9.21 -20.52
C THR A 87 15.54 7.73 -20.73
N PRO A 88 14.64 7.10 -19.95
CA PRO A 88 14.37 5.66 -20.07
C PRO A 88 13.67 5.28 -21.39
N LEU A 89 13.06 6.23 -22.10
CA LEU A 89 12.42 5.95 -23.38
C LEU A 89 13.35 6.13 -24.55
N LEU A 90 14.23 7.12 -24.51
CA LEU A 90 15.27 7.27 -25.52
C LEU A 90 16.23 6.07 -25.48
N GLU A 91 16.57 5.60 -24.27
CA GLU A 91 17.32 4.35 -24.02
C GLU A 91 16.67 3.15 -24.72
N ARG A 92 15.36 2.97 -24.56
CA ARG A 92 14.59 1.86 -25.16
C ARG A 92 14.46 1.98 -26.67
N PHE A 93 14.14 3.18 -27.16
CA PHE A 93 13.97 3.44 -28.57
C PHE A 93 15.27 3.19 -29.34
N GLU A 94 16.41 3.61 -28.76
CA GLU A 94 17.74 3.36 -29.31
C GLU A 94 18.14 1.88 -29.27
N ALA A 95 17.83 1.15 -28.19
CA ALA A 95 18.06 -0.29 -28.13
C ALA A 95 17.20 -1.08 -29.15
N GLU A 96 15.96 -0.63 -29.39
CA GLU A 96 15.01 -1.29 -30.29
C GLU A 96 15.26 -0.99 -31.78
N HIS A 97 15.63 0.26 -32.12
CA HIS A 97 15.75 0.72 -33.51
C HIS A 97 17.19 0.98 -33.98
N GLY A 98 18.17 1.03 -33.08
CA GLY A 98 19.57 1.33 -33.34
C GLY A 98 19.89 2.84 -33.33
N THR A 99 21.14 3.19 -33.02
CA THR A 99 21.58 4.58 -32.81
C THR A 99 21.40 5.45 -34.06
N LEU A 100 21.76 4.95 -35.25
CA LEU A 100 21.67 5.72 -36.49
C LEU A 100 20.21 6.03 -36.89
N THR A 101 19.30 5.08 -36.68
CA THR A 101 17.86 5.23 -36.89
C THR A 101 17.26 6.24 -35.92
N SER A 102 17.69 6.20 -34.66
CA SER A 102 17.22 7.10 -33.61
C SER A 102 17.60 8.55 -33.89
N VAL A 103 18.84 8.80 -34.30
CA VAL A 103 19.31 10.13 -34.76
C VAL A 103 18.46 10.64 -35.93
N ALA A 104 18.26 9.82 -36.97
CA ALA A 104 17.53 10.21 -38.17
C ALA A 104 16.04 10.53 -37.90
N LEU A 105 15.39 9.75 -37.03
CA LEU A 105 13.98 9.95 -36.71
C LEU A 105 13.76 11.12 -35.74
N PHE A 106 14.62 11.27 -34.73
CA PHE A 106 14.48 12.31 -33.69
C PHE A 106 14.82 13.73 -34.17
N ILE A 107 15.80 13.87 -35.08
CA ILE A 107 16.16 15.17 -35.69
C ILE A 107 15.24 15.53 -36.88
N GLY A 108 14.50 14.54 -37.40
CA GLY A 108 13.63 14.68 -38.56
C GLY A 108 12.14 14.56 -38.20
N PRO A 109 11.44 13.47 -38.58
CA PRO A 109 9.98 13.43 -38.47
C PRO A 109 9.42 13.50 -37.05
N LEU A 110 10.11 12.96 -36.04
CA LEU A 110 9.59 12.91 -34.66
C LEU A 110 9.71 14.24 -33.90
N SER A 111 10.53 15.18 -34.37
CA SER A 111 10.52 16.59 -33.92
C SER A 111 9.59 17.45 -34.78
N THR A 112 9.69 17.32 -36.10
CA THR A 112 8.99 18.22 -37.04
C THR A 112 7.48 17.96 -37.14
N LEU A 113 7.00 16.72 -37.07
CA LEU A 113 5.56 16.42 -37.17
C LEU A 113 4.77 16.93 -35.95
N PRO A 114 5.21 16.73 -34.68
CA PRO A 114 4.55 17.34 -33.53
C PRO A 114 4.56 18.87 -33.56
N ALA A 115 5.66 19.47 -34.04
CA ALA A 115 5.78 20.92 -34.18
C ALA A 115 4.84 21.46 -35.28
N GLY A 116 4.74 20.79 -36.42
CA GLY A 116 3.81 21.13 -37.48
C GLY A 116 2.34 21.00 -37.05
N LEU A 117 2.00 19.92 -36.34
CA LEU A 117 0.66 19.71 -35.78
C LEU A 117 0.33 20.76 -34.71
N TYR A 118 1.29 21.09 -33.84
CA TYR A 118 1.15 22.17 -32.87
C TYR A 118 0.88 23.52 -33.54
N LEU A 119 1.69 23.90 -34.52
CA LEU A 119 1.51 25.16 -35.25
C LEU A 119 0.19 25.19 -36.02
N LEU A 120 -0.28 24.07 -36.58
CA LEU A 120 -1.58 24.01 -37.23
C LEU A 120 -2.72 24.32 -36.25
N PHE A 121 -2.74 23.67 -35.08
CA PHE A 121 -3.79 23.92 -34.09
C PHE A 121 -3.67 25.28 -33.41
N GLU A 122 -2.49 25.67 -32.94
CA GLU A 122 -2.31 26.92 -32.19
C GLU A 122 -2.39 28.16 -33.11
N LYS A 123 -1.66 28.17 -34.24
CA LYS A 123 -1.55 29.35 -35.12
C LYS A 123 -2.76 29.50 -36.05
N VAL A 124 -3.24 28.40 -36.64
CA VAL A 124 -4.28 28.46 -37.69
C VAL A 124 -5.69 28.30 -37.13
N ILE A 125 -5.90 27.35 -36.21
CA ILE A 125 -7.24 27.07 -35.66
C ILE A 125 -7.57 27.99 -34.47
N LEU A 126 -6.68 28.05 -33.46
CA LEU A 126 -6.93 28.79 -32.22
C LEU A 126 -6.51 30.27 -32.28
N ARG A 127 -5.70 30.66 -33.28
CA ARG A 127 -5.07 31.99 -33.40
C ARG A 127 -4.31 32.43 -32.13
N GLY A 128 -3.79 31.45 -31.39
CA GLY A 128 -3.00 31.64 -30.18
C GLY A 128 -1.52 31.87 -30.49
N ASN A 129 -0.76 32.21 -29.44
CA ASN A 129 0.68 32.38 -29.52
C ASN A 129 1.41 31.82 -28.29
N THR A 130 0.93 30.71 -27.74
CA THR A 130 1.62 30.07 -26.61
C THR A 130 2.94 29.44 -27.05
N THR A 131 3.95 29.46 -26.18
CA THR A 131 5.28 28.91 -26.46
C THR A 131 5.35 27.43 -26.09
N ALA A 132 5.74 26.57 -27.02
CA ALA A 132 5.98 25.15 -26.75
C ALA A 132 7.47 24.85 -26.50
N LEU A 133 7.72 24.01 -25.49
CA LEU A 133 9.03 23.66 -24.94
C LEU A 133 9.06 22.18 -24.55
N GLY A 134 10.14 21.47 -24.90
CA GLY A 134 10.36 20.07 -24.51
C GLY A 134 9.53 19.04 -25.30
N SER A 135 9.89 17.77 -25.13
CA SER A 135 9.20 16.61 -25.69
C SER A 135 9.18 15.50 -24.65
N SER A 136 7.99 14.95 -24.38
CA SER A 136 7.77 13.96 -23.33
C SER A 136 7.11 12.69 -23.87
N ILE A 137 7.77 11.55 -23.61
CA ILE A 137 7.29 10.21 -23.93
C ILE A 137 7.69 9.34 -22.71
N GLY A 138 6.80 8.51 -22.15
CA GLY A 138 7.02 7.77 -20.89
C GLY A 138 6.15 6.52 -20.67
N ILE A 139 6.65 5.50 -19.95
CA ILE A 139 5.97 4.22 -19.64
C ILE A 139 6.26 3.86 -18.16
N TYR A 140 5.26 3.64 -17.28
CA TYR A 140 4.68 2.35 -16.83
C TYR A 140 3.57 2.61 -15.79
N ARG A 141 2.62 1.72 -15.45
CA ARG A 141 2.07 0.51 -16.12
C ARG A 141 0.52 0.50 -16.07
N ILE A 142 -0.11 1.60 -15.65
CA ILE A 142 -1.56 1.85 -15.73
C ILE A 142 -1.99 1.67 -17.21
N PRO A 143 -3.22 1.18 -17.53
CA PRO A 143 -3.68 0.86 -18.89
C PRO A 143 -3.10 1.73 -20.00
N THR A 144 -2.45 1.06 -20.97
CA THR A 144 -1.31 1.50 -21.81
C THR A 144 -1.50 2.78 -22.63
N TRP A 145 -2.72 3.32 -22.72
CA TRP A 145 -3.07 4.51 -23.48
C TRP A 145 -3.31 5.77 -22.61
N THR A 146 -3.34 5.64 -21.27
CA THR A 146 -3.72 6.73 -20.35
C THR A 146 -2.56 7.38 -19.59
N THR A 147 -1.42 6.68 -19.47
CA THR A 147 -0.29 7.07 -18.60
C THR A 147 0.40 8.37 -19.02
N PRO A 148 0.77 8.58 -20.30
CA PRO A 148 1.40 9.82 -20.73
C PRO A 148 0.44 11.01 -20.64
N LEU A 149 -0.87 10.77 -20.86
CA LEU A 149 -1.92 11.79 -20.73
C LEU A 149 -1.98 12.33 -19.29
N PHE A 150 -1.93 11.46 -18.28
CA PHE A 150 -1.90 11.84 -16.87
C PHE A 150 -0.66 12.67 -16.51
N LEU A 151 0.53 12.28 -16.99
CA LEU A 151 1.77 13.03 -16.75
C LEU A 151 1.75 14.42 -17.42
N ILE A 152 1.22 14.54 -18.64
CA ILE A 152 1.06 15.82 -19.33
C ILE A 152 0.12 16.75 -18.55
N ILE A 153 -1.00 16.22 -18.03
CA ILE A 153 -1.93 16.96 -17.16
C ILE A 153 -1.21 17.41 -15.87
N LEU A 154 -0.40 16.56 -15.26
CA LEU A 154 0.36 16.87 -14.03
C LEU A 154 1.42 17.95 -14.26
N VAL A 155 2.22 17.86 -15.33
CA VAL A 155 3.24 18.87 -15.68
C VAL A 155 2.61 20.23 -15.95
N PHE A 156 1.51 20.26 -16.72
CA PHE A 156 0.75 21.48 -16.99
C PHE A 156 0.11 22.09 -15.73
N ALA A 157 -0.33 21.28 -14.78
CA ALA A 157 -0.90 21.74 -13.51
C ALA A 157 0.16 22.31 -12.54
N LEU A 158 1.40 21.82 -12.60
CA LEU A 158 2.49 22.21 -11.69
C LEU A 158 3.40 23.32 -12.22
N ILE A 159 3.56 23.47 -13.54
CA ILE A 159 4.54 24.38 -14.14
C ILE A 159 3.84 25.45 -15.00
N PRO A 160 3.78 26.73 -14.55
CA PRO A 160 3.19 27.80 -15.34
C PRO A 160 3.96 28.04 -16.64
N ASN A 161 3.27 28.57 -17.65
CA ASN A 161 3.82 28.90 -18.98
C ASN A 161 4.32 27.71 -19.82
N THR A 162 3.84 26.49 -19.56
CA THR A 162 4.04 25.31 -20.43
C THR A 162 2.85 25.12 -21.39
N SER A 163 3.12 24.69 -22.63
CA SER A 163 2.07 24.46 -23.64
C SER A 163 1.55 23.03 -23.60
N LEU A 164 0.38 22.86 -22.99
CA LEU A 164 -0.37 21.58 -22.96
C LEU A 164 -0.54 21.00 -24.37
N LEU A 165 -0.88 21.85 -25.34
CA LEU A 165 -1.15 21.46 -26.72
C LEU A 165 0.11 20.97 -27.45
N GLY A 166 1.29 21.54 -27.13
CA GLY A 166 2.58 21.08 -27.66
C GLY A 166 3.00 19.70 -27.12
N HIS A 167 2.71 19.40 -25.85
CA HIS A 167 2.94 18.06 -25.30
C HIS A 167 1.93 17.04 -25.84
N LEU A 168 0.66 17.42 -26.00
CA LEU A 168 -0.37 16.56 -26.59
C LEU A 168 -0.09 16.24 -28.07
N SER A 169 0.47 17.18 -28.86
CA SER A 169 0.85 16.91 -30.25
C SER A 169 2.02 15.91 -30.34
N GLY A 170 3.01 16.02 -29.45
CA GLY A 170 4.10 15.05 -29.31
C GLY A 170 3.58 13.65 -28.99
N LEU A 171 2.69 13.54 -28.02
CA LEU A 171 2.08 12.27 -27.63
C LEU A 171 1.23 11.65 -28.76
N ALA A 172 0.43 12.45 -29.46
CA ALA A 172 -0.40 11.98 -30.57
C ALA A 172 0.44 11.37 -31.71
N VAL A 173 1.50 12.07 -32.14
CA VAL A 173 2.42 11.55 -33.17
C VAL A 173 3.15 10.30 -32.68
N GLY A 174 3.55 10.25 -31.40
CA GLY A 174 4.15 9.06 -30.78
C GLY A 174 3.23 7.83 -30.83
N TYR A 175 1.94 7.99 -30.53
CA TYR A 175 0.96 6.90 -30.65
C TYR A 175 0.74 6.46 -32.10
N ILE A 176 0.67 7.38 -33.06
CA ILE A 176 0.52 7.05 -34.48
C ILE A 176 1.76 6.30 -35.01
N PHE A 177 2.96 6.63 -34.52
CA PHE A 177 4.18 5.87 -34.81
C PHE A 177 4.14 4.47 -34.18
N GLY A 178 3.78 4.34 -32.90
CA GLY A 178 3.67 3.06 -32.20
C GLY A 178 2.64 2.11 -32.81
N LEU A 179 1.53 2.63 -33.33
CA LEU A 179 0.52 1.86 -34.10
C LEU A 179 0.99 1.45 -35.50
N GLY A 180 2.18 1.90 -35.93
CA GLY A 180 2.83 1.46 -37.16
C GLY A 180 2.54 2.29 -38.41
N TYR A 181 1.62 3.27 -38.35
CA TYR A 181 1.22 4.08 -39.50
C TYR A 181 2.34 4.99 -40.04
N LEU A 182 3.32 5.34 -39.21
CA LEU A 182 4.48 6.17 -39.61
C LEU A 182 5.75 5.35 -39.93
N LYS A 183 5.67 4.01 -40.02
CA LYS A 183 6.84 3.15 -40.30
C LYS A 183 7.50 3.41 -41.65
N PHE A 184 6.80 4.02 -42.61
CA PHE A 184 7.37 4.39 -43.91
C PHE A 184 8.44 5.51 -43.81
N LEU A 185 8.51 6.23 -42.69
CA LEU A 185 9.51 7.27 -42.43
C LEU A 185 10.84 6.71 -41.91
N VAL A 186 10.92 5.40 -41.62
CA VAL A 186 12.15 4.75 -41.17
C VAL A 186 13.13 4.64 -42.34
N PRO A 187 14.37 5.17 -42.23
CA PRO A 187 15.33 5.12 -43.33
C PRO A 187 15.72 3.67 -43.72
N PRO A 188 15.89 3.36 -45.01
CA PRO A 188 16.18 1.99 -45.46
C PRO A 188 17.47 1.41 -44.88
N GLU A 189 17.40 0.20 -44.32
CA GLU A 189 18.52 -0.47 -43.65
C GLU A 189 19.78 -0.60 -44.53
N LYS A 190 19.61 -0.75 -45.84
CA LYS A 190 20.72 -0.83 -46.81
C LYS A 190 21.61 0.42 -46.75
N ILE A 191 21.02 1.60 -46.53
CA ILE A 191 21.73 2.88 -46.42
C ILE A 191 22.37 2.98 -45.03
N LEU A 192 21.65 2.59 -43.97
CA LEU A 192 22.17 2.62 -42.60
C LEU A 192 23.41 1.71 -42.44
N ARG A 193 23.33 0.45 -42.92
CA ARG A 193 24.48 -0.48 -42.96
C ARG A 193 25.64 0.03 -43.81
N TRP A 194 25.36 0.73 -44.92
CA TRP A 194 26.40 1.34 -45.76
C TRP A 194 27.15 2.46 -45.02
N ILE A 195 26.42 3.35 -44.32
CA ILE A 195 27.03 4.41 -43.49
C ILE A 195 27.85 3.79 -42.35
N GLU A 196 27.26 2.84 -41.62
CA GLU A 196 27.90 2.22 -40.45
C GLU A 196 29.21 1.51 -40.83
N ARG A 197 29.20 0.71 -41.91
CA ARG A 197 30.38 0.00 -42.42
C ARG A 197 31.43 0.96 -42.98
N LYS A 198 31.04 2.07 -43.61
CA LYS A 198 31.97 3.05 -44.19
C LYS A 198 32.66 3.91 -43.13
N LEU A 199 32.02 4.15 -41.98
CA LEU A 199 32.56 4.95 -40.88
C LEU A 199 33.13 4.12 -39.72
N ASN A 200 32.96 2.79 -39.74
CA ASN A 200 33.38 1.84 -38.71
C ASN A 200 32.93 2.24 -37.29
N LEU A 201 31.64 2.61 -37.16
CA LEU A 201 31.11 3.25 -35.95
C LEU A 201 31.20 2.37 -34.71
N LEU A 202 30.91 1.07 -34.84
CA LEU A 202 30.92 0.10 -33.73
C LEU A 202 32.32 -0.08 -33.11
N ALA A 203 33.39 0.08 -33.87
CA ALA A 203 34.77 0.03 -33.34
C ALA A 203 35.25 1.37 -32.77
N ARG A 204 34.60 2.49 -33.14
CA ARG A 204 35.06 3.86 -32.84
C ARG A 204 34.26 4.55 -31.73
N LEU A 205 33.01 4.14 -31.49
CA LEU A 205 32.09 4.79 -30.56
C LEU A 205 31.62 3.81 -29.48
N PRO A 206 32.01 3.99 -28.20
CA PRO A 206 31.54 3.14 -27.12
C PRO A 206 30.03 3.36 -26.88
N HIS A 207 29.31 2.28 -26.58
CA HIS A 207 27.85 2.24 -26.39
C HIS A 207 27.00 2.66 -27.61
N TYR A 208 27.57 2.61 -28.82
CA TYR A 208 26.80 2.67 -30.07
C TYR A 208 26.04 1.35 -30.29
N VAL A 209 24.75 1.43 -30.65
CA VAL A 209 23.88 0.28 -30.97
C VAL A 209 23.81 0.14 -32.49
N SER A 210 24.38 -0.96 -33.03
CA SER A 210 24.40 -1.21 -34.47
C SER A 210 23.05 -1.62 -35.06
N VAL A 211 22.92 -1.44 -36.36
CA VAL A 211 21.74 -1.88 -37.15
C VAL A 211 21.53 -3.40 -37.04
N ASP A 212 22.58 -4.17 -36.74
CA ASP A 212 22.54 -5.63 -36.61
C ASP A 212 22.43 -6.14 -35.15
N GLN A 213 22.59 -5.25 -34.15
CA GLN A 213 22.37 -5.56 -32.72
C GLN A 213 20.97 -5.17 -32.21
N LYS A 214 20.20 -4.42 -33.00
CA LYS A 214 18.84 -3.97 -32.65
C LYS A 214 17.93 -5.16 -32.34
N THR A 215 17.10 -5.05 -31.30
CA THR A 215 16.31 -6.21 -30.80
C THR A 215 15.02 -6.49 -31.58
N TYR A 216 14.78 -5.77 -32.68
CA TYR A 216 13.56 -5.87 -33.49
C TYR A 216 13.45 -7.22 -34.20
N GLY A 217 12.73 -8.18 -33.60
CA GLY A 217 12.39 -9.47 -34.21
C GLY A 217 13.16 -10.70 -33.72
N SER A 218 13.95 -10.61 -32.66
CA SER A 218 14.58 -11.80 -32.04
C SER A 218 13.64 -12.52 -31.06
N PRO A 219 13.41 -13.85 -31.19
CA PRO A 219 12.48 -14.60 -30.34
C PRO A 219 12.91 -14.75 -28.88
N ALA A 220 14.12 -14.31 -28.52
CA ALA A 220 14.65 -14.35 -27.15
C ALA A 220 13.87 -13.46 -26.15
N ILE A 221 13.07 -12.49 -26.62
CA ILE A 221 12.13 -11.71 -25.78
C ILE A 221 10.67 -12.08 -26.11
N GLN A 222 10.44 -13.36 -26.41
CA GLN A 222 9.11 -13.96 -26.58
C GLN A 222 8.79 -15.01 -25.49
N LEU A 223 9.59 -15.04 -24.42
CA LEU A 223 9.42 -15.88 -23.22
C LEU A 223 8.67 -15.18 -22.07
N ALA A 224 8.09 -13.99 -22.30
CA ALA A 224 7.33 -13.23 -21.29
C ALA A 224 5.87 -12.94 -21.70
N THR A 225 5.41 -13.45 -22.85
CA THR A 225 4.09 -13.10 -23.44
C THR A 225 3.42 -14.23 -24.23
N SER A 226 3.98 -15.44 -24.28
CA SER A 226 3.57 -16.50 -25.23
C SER A 226 2.57 -17.55 -24.71
N GLU A 227 2.16 -17.54 -23.44
CA GLU A 227 1.16 -18.49 -22.91
C GLU A 227 -0.31 -18.01 -23.00
N PHE A 228 -0.58 -16.79 -23.50
CA PHE A 228 -1.95 -16.23 -23.51
C PHE A 228 -2.71 -16.37 -24.84
N ASN A 229 -2.15 -17.07 -25.85
CA ASN A 229 -2.70 -17.08 -27.22
C ASN A 229 -2.90 -18.49 -27.82
N SER A 230 -3.31 -19.45 -26.99
CA SER A 230 -3.59 -20.83 -27.40
C SER A 230 -5.00 -21.33 -27.03
N ASN A 231 -6.04 -20.48 -27.18
CA ASN A 231 -7.42 -20.96 -27.38
C ASN A 231 -8.39 -19.86 -27.86
N MET A 232 -8.40 -19.59 -29.17
CA MET A 232 -9.58 -19.03 -29.82
C MET A 232 -9.72 -19.59 -31.24
N ARG A 233 -10.42 -20.73 -31.35
CA ARG A 233 -10.77 -21.32 -32.65
C ARG A 233 -11.84 -20.46 -33.33
N THR A 234 -11.59 -20.20 -34.61
CA THR A 234 -12.49 -19.62 -35.61
C THR A 234 -13.91 -20.18 -35.57
N HIS A 235 -14.92 -19.30 -35.65
CA HIS A 235 -16.09 -19.46 -36.53
C HIS A 235 -16.67 -18.07 -36.89
N PRO A 236 -17.39 -17.92 -38.02
CA PRO A 236 -17.36 -16.67 -38.80
C PRO A 236 -18.41 -15.62 -38.42
N ALA A 237 -18.19 -14.40 -38.90
CA ALA A 237 -19.07 -13.26 -38.73
C ALA A 237 -20.46 -13.45 -39.35
N CYS A 238 -21.49 -12.99 -38.63
CA CYS A 238 -22.80 -12.70 -39.21
C CYS A 238 -22.92 -11.19 -39.44
N THR A 239 -22.98 -10.79 -40.71
CA THR A 239 -23.10 -9.40 -41.13
C THR A 239 -24.57 -9.00 -41.21
N ILE A 240 -25.02 -8.06 -40.38
CA ILE A 240 -26.31 -7.37 -40.58
C ILE A 240 -26.04 -5.88 -40.73
N SER A 241 -26.30 -5.37 -41.93
CA SER A 241 -26.17 -3.95 -42.27
C SER A 241 -27.46 -3.21 -41.93
N LEU A 242 -27.37 -2.09 -41.20
CA LEU A 242 -28.40 -1.05 -41.23
C LEU A 242 -27.73 0.31 -41.45
N ARG A 243 -28.23 1.04 -42.45
CA ARG A 243 -27.76 2.39 -42.81
C ARG A 243 -28.12 3.39 -41.71
N PRO A 244 -27.32 4.45 -41.48
CA PRO A 244 -27.74 5.55 -40.63
C PRO A 244 -28.85 6.34 -41.34
N ARG A 245 -30.04 6.36 -40.73
CA ARG A 245 -31.03 7.43 -40.95
C ARG A 245 -30.72 8.49 -39.90
N GLY A 246 -30.44 9.71 -40.33
CA GLY A 246 -30.23 10.81 -39.40
C GLY A 246 -31.55 11.24 -38.77
N ASP A 247 -31.53 11.47 -37.47
CA ASP A 247 -32.38 12.44 -36.78
C ASP A 247 -31.69 12.88 -35.48
N MET A 248 -32.10 14.02 -34.94
CA MET A 248 -31.30 14.86 -34.02
C MET A 248 -31.12 14.27 -32.61
N ILE A 249 -29.92 14.41 -32.06
CA ILE A 249 -29.67 14.39 -30.59
C ILE A 249 -29.07 15.74 -30.19
N PRO A 250 -29.70 16.51 -29.28
CA PRO A 250 -29.16 17.78 -28.80
C PRO A 250 -28.13 17.57 -27.67
N GLY A 251 -27.15 18.48 -27.58
CA GLY A 251 -26.29 18.61 -26.39
C GLY A 251 -24.92 17.94 -26.48
N GLY A 252 -24.06 18.40 -27.39
CA GLY A 252 -22.63 18.07 -27.33
C GLY A 252 -21.96 18.69 -26.09
N LEU A 253 -21.24 17.86 -25.31
CA LEU A 253 -20.39 18.31 -24.20
C LEU A 253 -19.26 19.21 -24.74
N SER A 254 -19.44 20.52 -24.60
CA SER A 254 -18.48 21.52 -25.05
C SER A 254 -17.18 21.47 -24.24
N PHE A 255 -16.04 21.47 -24.95
CA PHE A 255 -14.69 21.52 -24.37
C PHE A 255 -14.38 22.80 -23.55
N ASN A 256 -15.34 23.74 -23.44
CA ASN A 256 -15.18 24.98 -22.66
C ASN A 256 -15.05 24.78 -21.14
N GLY A 257 -15.51 23.66 -20.58
CA GLY A 257 -15.46 23.42 -19.13
C GLY A 257 -14.04 23.45 -18.54
N PHE A 258 -13.05 22.91 -19.25
CA PHE A 258 -11.66 22.86 -18.78
C PHE A 258 -10.95 24.22 -18.81
N ASN A 259 -11.33 25.10 -19.74
CA ASN A 259 -10.81 26.48 -19.77
C ASN A 259 -11.52 27.40 -18.74
N MET A 260 -12.75 27.09 -18.33
CA MET A 260 -13.38 27.72 -17.16
C MET A 260 -12.66 27.34 -15.86
N LEU A 261 -12.28 26.07 -15.69
CA LEU A 261 -11.55 25.57 -14.51
C LEU A 261 -10.25 26.35 -14.20
N ARG A 262 -9.65 26.98 -15.23
CA ARG A 262 -8.43 27.79 -15.14
C ARG A 262 -8.68 29.28 -14.90
N ARG A 263 -9.90 29.77 -15.14
CA ARG A 263 -10.30 31.18 -14.97
C ARG A 263 -11.07 31.44 -13.68
N ASP A 264 -11.87 30.47 -13.24
CA ASP A 264 -12.57 30.52 -11.96
C ASP A 264 -11.86 29.67 -10.89
N PRO A 265 -11.13 30.27 -9.93
CA PRO A 265 -10.52 29.52 -8.83
C PRO A 265 -11.58 28.80 -7.97
N ARG A 266 -12.85 29.22 -8.05
CA ARG A 266 -13.99 28.63 -7.33
C ARG A 266 -14.17 27.13 -7.62
N LEU A 267 -13.99 26.72 -8.88
CA LEU A 267 -14.17 25.33 -9.29
C LEU A 267 -13.16 24.38 -8.60
N LEU A 268 -11.91 24.82 -8.42
CA LEU A 268 -10.88 24.06 -7.69
C LEU A 268 -11.22 23.79 -6.22
N TYR A 269 -12.16 24.52 -5.63
CA TYR A 269 -12.60 24.32 -4.24
C TYR A 269 -13.81 23.38 -4.11
N GLU A 270 -14.52 23.10 -5.20
CA GLU A 270 -15.74 22.27 -5.20
C GLU A 270 -15.47 20.81 -5.59
N PHE A 271 -14.52 20.53 -6.49
CA PHE A 271 -14.21 19.15 -6.92
C PHE A 271 -13.54 18.22 -5.88
N PRO A 272 -12.65 18.66 -4.97
CA PRO A 272 -11.89 17.72 -4.13
C PRO A 272 -12.72 16.80 -3.22
N PRO A 273 -13.85 17.22 -2.61
CA PRO A 273 -14.73 16.31 -1.89
C PRO A 273 -15.31 15.19 -2.76
N TYR A 274 -15.69 15.47 -4.01
CA TYR A 274 -16.17 14.45 -4.94
C TYR A 274 -15.06 13.48 -5.34
N ILE A 275 -13.83 13.98 -5.57
CA ILE A 275 -12.65 13.14 -5.84
C ILE A 275 -12.36 12.24 -4.63
N SER A 276 -12.37 12.79 -3.43
CA SER A 276 -12.20 12.03 -2.17
C SER A 276 -13.27 10.92 -2.03
N ALA A 277 -14.54 11.23 -2.36
CA ALA A 277 -15.63 10.25 -2.32
C ALA A 277 -15.46 9.15 -3.37
N ILE A 278 -15.03 9.50 -4.59
CA ILE A 278 -14.70 8.54 -5.64
C ILE A 278 -13.55 7.62 -5.20
N LEU A 279 -12.48 8.15 -4.57
CA LEU A 279 -11.38 7.33 -4.06
C LEU A 279 -11.85 6.31 -3.01
N VAL A 280 -12.72 6.71 -2.09
CA VAL A 280 -13.32 5.81 -1.09
C VAL A 280 -14.15 4.73 -1.78
N VAL A 281 -15.08 5.11 -2.66
CA VAL A 281 -15.97 4.17 -3.37
C VAL A 281 -15.17 3.19 -4.21
N VAL A 282 -14.20 3.66 -5.00
CA VAL A 282 -13.33 2.79 -5.80
C VAL A 282 -12.48 1.89 -4.90
N GLY A 283 -11.92 2.40 -3.80
CA GLY A 283 -11.15 1.61 -2.84
C GLY A 283 -11.96 0.48 -2.20
N VAL A 284 -13.23 0.74 -1.83
CA VAL A 284 -14.18 -0.25 -1.30
C VAL A 284 -14.58 -1.27 -2.38
N VAL A 285 -14.99 -0.80 -3.57
CA VAL A 285 -15.37 -1.69 -4.69
C VAL A 285 -14.20 -2.60 -5.07
N TRP A 286 -12.96 -2.09 -5.06
CA TRP A 286 -11.76 -2.86 -5.37
C TRP A 286 -11.61 -4.10 -4.46
N LEU A 287 -11.94 -3.99 -3.17
CA LEU A 287 -11.92 -5.11 -2.23
C LEU A 287 -12.91 -6.21 -2.65
N PHE A 288 -14.09 -5.86 -3.13
CA PHE A 288 -15.08 -6.82 -3.63
C PHE A 288 -14.70 -7.42 -5.00
N LEU A 289 -13.75 -6.85 -5.74
CA LEU A 289 -13.24 -7.45 -6.97
C LEU A 289 -12.17 -8.52 -6.70
N LEU A 290 -11.44 -8.45 -5.57
CA LEU A 290 -10.36 -9.40 -5.24
C LEU A 290 -10.75 -10.89 -5.27
N PRO A 291 -11.96 -11.31 -4.83
CA PRO A 291 -12.37 -12.73 -4.84
C PRO A 291 -12.67 -13.33 -6.21
N LEU A 292 -12.71 -12.51 -7.27
CA LEU A 292 -12.92 -12.94 -8.65
C LEU A 292 -11.69 -13.70 -9.21
N ASN A 293 -11.89 -14.50 -10.25
CA ASN A 293 -10.83 -15.36 -10.81
C ASN A 293 -9.73 -14.56 -11.53
N GLU A 294 -10.06 -13.37 -12.00
CA GLU A 294 -9.22 -12.48 -12.79
C GLU A 294 -8.20 -11.73 -11.91
N TYR A 295 -8.54 -11.51 -10.63
CA TYR A 295 -7.72 -10.78 -9.66
C TYR A 295 -7.03 -11.70 -8.64
N SER A 296 -7.40 -12.98 -8.59
CA SER A 296 -6.82 -13.97 -7.67
C SER A 296 -6.14 -15.11 -8.42
N ARG A 297 -4.98 -15.55 -7.91
CA ARG A 297 -4.15 -16.58 -8.55
C ARG A 297 -4.27 -17.89 -7.79
N GLN A 298 -4.11 -19.00 -8.50
CA GLN A 298 -3.81 -20.26 -7.85
C GLN A 298 -2.45 -20.16 -7.15
N THR A 299 -2.32 -20.83 -5.99
CA THR A 299 -1.04 -20.96 -5.33
C THR A 299 -0.11 -21.85 -6.15
N TYR A 300 1.18 -21.54 -6.09
CA TYR A 300 2.26 -22.30 -6.72
C TYR A 300 3.47 -22.21 -5.79
N ILE A 301 4.40 -23.14 -5.92
CA ILE A 301 5.64 -23.11 -5.15
C ILE A 301 6.70 -22.47 -6.05
N SER A 302 7.31 -21.38 -5.59
CA SER A 302 8.39 -20.70 -6.32
C SER A 302 9.74 -21.38 -6.12
N GLU A 303 9.98 -21.92 -4.93
CA GLU A 303 11.23 -22.58 -4.57
C GLU A 303 11.27 -24.04 -5.03
N ASN A 304 12.05 -24.29 -6.09
CA ASN A 304 12.16 -25.60 -6.72
C ASN A 304 12.77 -26.66 -5.78
N ALA A 305 13.58 -26.28 -4.79
CA ALA A 305 14.22 -27.20 -3.86
C ALA A 305 13.21 -27.90 -2.90
N LEU A 306 12.03 -27.33 -2.66
CA LEU A 306 11.07 -27.86 -1.69
C LEU A 306 10.49 -29.24 -2.06
N LEU A 307 10.34 -29.52 -3.36
CA LEU A 307 9.91 -30.83 -3.91
C LEU A 307 8.80 -31.52 -3.08
N PRO A 308 7.65 -30.84 -2.83
CA PRO A 308 6.61 -31.29 -1.90
C PRO A 308 6.08 -32.68 -2.27
N GLY A 309 5.99 -33.58 -1.29
CA GLY A 309 5.36 -34.90 -1.46
C GLY A 309 6.01 -35.83 -2.48
N GLN A 310 7.16 -35.48 -3.08
CA GLN A 310 7.83 -36.30 -4.10
C GLN A 310 8.51 -37.55 -3.52
N VAL A 311 8.73 -37.59 -2.20
CA VAL A 311 9.42 -38.68 -1.53
C VAL A 311 8.42 -39.53 -0.75
N HIS A 312 8.45 -40.85 -0.95
CA HIS A 312 7.65 -41.77 -0.16
C HIS A 312 7.99 -41.65 1.33
N THR A 313 6.94 -41.48 2.13
CA THR A 313 6.97 -41.45 3.60
C THR A 313 6.78 -42.86 4.15
N TYR A 314 7.60 -43.26 5.13
CA TYR A 314 7.60 -44.62 5.67
C TYR A 314 7.13 -44.68 7.13
N PHE A 315 6.65 -43.56 7.69
CA PHE A 315 6.03 -43.52 9.01
C PHE A 315 4.69 -44.27 9.05
N ALA A 316 4.74 -45.56 9.36
CA ALA A 316 3.58 -46.46 9.46
C ALA A 316 3.91 -47.74 10.24
N GLY A 317 2.89 -48.57 10.50
CA GLY A 317 3.08 -49.95 10.95
C GLY A 317 3.68 -50.07 12.35
N SER A 318 4.95 -50.46 12.46
CA SER A 318 5.63 -50.68 13.73
C SER A 318 5.69 -49.43 14.61
N GLU A 319 5.80 -48.24 14.01
CA GLU A 319 5.83 -46.96 14.74
C GLU A 319 4.47 -46.63 15.38
N GLN A 320 3.36 -47.22 14.93
CA GLN A 320 2.07 -47.11 15.61
C GLN A 320 2.07 -47.81 16.98
N ASN A 321 2.80 -48.92 17.12
CA ASN A 321 2.95 -49.60 18.41
C ASN A 321 3.83 -48.78 19.37
N VAL A 322 4.85 -48.10 18.85
CA VAL A 322 5.71 -47.18 19.62
C VAL A 322 4.89 -45.99 20.12
N PHE A 323 4.12 -45.36 19.22
CA PHE A 323 3.20 -44.27 19.55
C PHE A 323 2.22 -44.69 20.66
N ARG A 324 1.58 -45.86 20.55
CA ARG A 324 0.64 -46.37 21.57
C ARG A 324 1.33 -46.67 22.92
N GLY A 325 2.60 -47.07 22.91
CA GLY A 325 3.41 -47.21 24.12
C GLY A 325 3.61 -45.87 24.80
N TYR A 326 4.22 -44.92 24.09
CA TYR A 326 4.46 -43.57 24.59
C TYR A 326 3.16 -42.85 24.99
N ARG A 327 2.04 -43.05 24.28
CA ARG A 327 0.75 -42.45 24.63
C ARG A 327 0.27 -42.85 26.02
N ARG A 328 0.45 -44.13 26.39
CA ARG A 328 0.10 -44.65 27.73
C ARG A 328 1.01 -44.03 28.79
N GLU A 329 2.30 -43.94 28.52
CA GLU A 329 3.27 -43.34 29.43
C GLU A 329 3.03 -41.84 29.67
N ILE A 330 2.63 -41.12 28.62
CA ILE A 330 2.24 -39.71 28.69
C ILE A 330 0.89 -39.51 29.40
N ASP A 331 -0.06 -40.45 29.26
CA ASP A 331 -1.34 -40.39 29.98
C ASP A 331 -1.17 -40.52 31.50
N LEU A 332 -0.22 -41.34 31.96
CA LEU A 332 0.09 -41.51 33.40
C LEU A 332 0.57 -40.22 34.09
N VAL A 333 1.13 -39.28 33.35
CA VAL A 333 1.63 -38.00 33.87
C VAL A 333 0.77 -36.80 33.48
N LYS A 334 -0.40 -37.00 32.86
CA LYS A 334 -1.16 -35.89 32.24
C LYS A 334 -1.66 -34.83 33.21
N ASP A 335 -2.00 -35.26 34.42
CA ASP A 335 -2.52 -34.43 35.51
C ASP A 335 -1.42 -34.03 36.52
N ALA A 336 -0.17 -34.46 36.30
CA ALA A 336 0.96 -34.17 37.18
C ALA A 336 1.49 -32.74 37.02
N GLU A 337 2.35 -32.30 37.95
CA GLU A 337 3.08 -31.04 37.85
C GLU A 337 4.07 -31.02 36.67
N TYR A 338 4.46 -29.82 36.22
CA TYR A 338 5.30 -29.67 35.02
C TYR A 338 6.68 -30.31 35.15
N ASP A 339 7.28 -30.34 36.35
CA ASP A 339 8.58 -30.96 36.58
C ASP A 339 8.53 -32.48 36.36
N VAL A 340 7.43 -33.13 36.79
CA VAL A 340 7.18 -34.56 36.60
C VAL A 340 6.93 -34.88 35.12
N LYS A 341 6.13 -34.06 34.44
CA LYS A 341 5.93 -34.15 32.97
C LYS A 341 7.25 -34.01 32.23
N SER A 342 8.05 -33.02 32.60
CA SER A 342 9.34 -32.72 31.99
C SER A 342 10.33 -33.86 32.18
N GLU A 343 10.49 -34.41 33.39
CA GLU A 343 11.37 -35.56 33.58
C GLU A 343 10.87 -36.80 32.81
N LYS A 344 9.55 -37.01 32.69
CA LYS A 344 9.04 -38.13 31.90
C LYS A 344 9.36 -37.98 30.40
N ILE A 345 9.22 -36.77 29.85
CA ILE A 345 9.64 -36.44 28.48
C ILE A 345 11.15 -36.65 28.30
N ARG A 346 11.96 -36.21 29.27
CA ARG A 346 13.43 -36.40 29.27
C ARG A 346 13.81 -37.88 29.30
N SER A 347 13.12 -38.73 30.07
CA SER A 347 13.33 -40.19 30.08
C SER A 347 13.15 -40.76 28.67
N ILE A 348 12.02 -40.46 28.01
CA ILE A 348 11.70 -40.98 26.67
C ILE A 348 12.72 -40.52 25.62
N PHE A 349 13.15 -39.24 25.64
CA PHE A 349 14.21 -38.78 24.74
C PHE A 349 15.57 -39.43 25.06
N ARG A 350 15.89 -39.70 26.33
CA ARG A 350 17.17 -40.28 26.78
C ARG A 350 17.26 -41.74 26.37
N GLU A 351 16.18 -42.49 26.54
CA GLU A 351 16.00 -43.86 26.06
C GLU A 351 16.03 -43.94 24.52
N SER A 352 15.60 -42.88 23.84
CA SER A 352 15.70 -42.74 22.38
C SER A 352 17.09 -42.30 21.87
N GLY A 353 18.04 -42.00 22.76
CA GLY A 353 19.43 -41.66 22.42
C GLY A 353 19.62 -40.26 21.83
N LEU A 354 18.77 -39.28 22.20
CA LEU A 354 18.95 -37.88 21.82
C LEU A 354 19.83 -37.11 22.83
N LYS A 355 20.50 -36.05 22.37
CA LYS A 355 21.02 -35.00 23.27
C LYS A 355 19.83 -34.16 23.73
N ILE A 356 19.72 -33.90 25.03
CA ILE A 356 18.54 -33.29 25.64
C ILE A 356 18.96 -32.11 26.50
N ALA A 357 18.15 -31.07 26.48
CA ALA A 357 18.25 -29.93 27.37
C ALA A 357 16.87 -29.53 27.89
N THR A 358 16.88 -28.83 29.02
CA THR A 358 15.72 -28.15 29.58
C THR A 358 16.03 -26.65 29.64
N GLN A 359 14.97 -25.85 29.72
CA GLN A 359 15.07 -24.41 29.90
C GLN A 359 13.95 -23.96 30.83
N ASP A 360 14.32 -23.46 32.00
CA ASP A 360 13.40 -22.80 32.92
C ASP A 360 13.17 -21.35 32.48
N TYR A 361 11.92 -20.89 32.54
CA TYR A 361 11.57 -19.52 32.15
C TYR A 361 10.52 -18.89 33.05
N GLU A 362 10.68 -17.59 33.30
CA GLU A 362 9.67 -16.71 33.87
C GLU A 362 9.51 -15.47 32.98
N TYR A 363 8.35 -15.29 32.35
CA TYR A 363 7.94 -14.03 31.75
C TYR A 363 6.92 -13.31 32.62
N ARG A 364 7.12 -12.00 32.76
CA ARG A 364 6.11 -11.09 33.33
C ARG A 364 5.54 -10.24 32.21
N SER A 365 4.36 -10.59 31.73
CA SER A 365 3.65 -9.85 30.69
C SER A 365 2.38 -9.26 31.28
N ALA A 366 2.23 -7.94 31.24
CA ALA A 366 1.15 -7.22 31.91
C ALA A 366 0.96 -7.67 33.37
N GLY A 367 2.05 -7.92 34.10
CA GLY A 367 2.05 -8.44 35.48
C GLY A 367 1.56 -9.88 35.67
N ASN A 368 1.01 -10.56 34.65
CA ASN A 368 0.83 -12.01 34.70
C ASN A 368 2.20 -12.69 34.63
N THR A 369 2.45 -13.62 35.54
CA THR A 369 3.74 -14.32 35.64
C THR A 369 3.60 -15.71 35.01
N HIS A 370 4.04 -15.84 33.76
CA HIS A 370 4.08 -17.09 33.02
C HIS A 370 5.37 -17.83 33.36
N ARG A 371 5.24 -18.98 34.03
CA ARG A 371 6.36 -19.86 34.39
C ARG A 371 6.20 -21.22 33.76
N GLY A 372 7.32 -21.83 33.40
CA GLY A 372 7.36 -23.20 32.92
C GLY A 372 8.79 -23.69 32.66
N GLN A 373 8.88 -24.96 32.29
CA GLN A 373 10.11 -25.59 31.83
C GLN A 373 9.86 -26.13 30.42
N ASN A 374 10.64 -25.66 29.45
CA ASN A 374 10.68 -26.25 28.12
C ASN A 374 11.60 -27.47 28.13
N VAL A 375 11.25 -28.52 27.39
CA VAL A 375 12.11 -29.69 27.17
C VAL A 375 12.37 -29.85 25.69
N TYR A 376 13.63 -29.98 25.28
CA TYR A 376 13.96 -30.19 23.88
C TYR A 376 15.09 -31.21 23.66
N GLY A 377 15.00 -31.93 22.55
CA GLY A 377 15.98 -32.89 22.07
C GLY A 377 16.54 -32.48 20.71
N VAL A 378 17.83 -32.66 20.49
CA VAL A 378 18.50 -32.33 19.21
C VAL A 378 19.02 -33.59 18.52
N ILE A 379 18.54 -33.82 17.30
CA ILE A 379 19.02 -34.84 16.37
C ILE A 379 20.04 -34.18 15.45
N HIS A 380 21.32 -34.52 15.61
CA HIS A 380 22.36 -34.00 14.72
C HIS A 380 22.27 -34.68 13.35
N ALA A 381 22.40 -33.90 12.27
CA ALA A 381 22.29 -34.32 10.89
C ALA A 381 23.39 -35.33 10.50
N PRO A 382 23.07 -36.55 10.03
CA PRO A 382 24.09 -37.50 9.59
C PRO A 382 24.83 -37.10 8.30
N ARG A 383 24.28 -36.14 7.54
CA ARG A 383 24.88 -35.61 6.29
C ARG A 383 25.17 -34.10 6.34
N GLY A 384 24.93 -33.47 7.49
CA GLY A 384 25.16 -32.04 7.70
C GLY A 384 26.39 -31.79 8.56
N ASP A 385 26.84 -30.54 8.56
CA ASP A 385 27.89 -30.02 9.44
C ASP A 385 27.31 -29.38 10.74
N GLY A 386 25.99 -29.36 10.89
CA GLY A 386 25.28 -28.74 12.01
C GLY A 386 25.11 -27.23 11.90
N THR A 387 25.39 -26.62 10.73
CA THR A 387 25.24 -25.17 10.52
C THR A 387 23.79 -24.70 10.32
N GLU A 388 22.85 -25.62 10.11
CA GLU A 388 21.42 -25.35 9.90
C GLU A 388 20.54 -26.33 10.67
N ALA A 389 19.37 -25.87 11.13
CA ALA A 389 18.42 -26.66 11.89
C ALA A 389 16.95 -26.40 11.52
N ILE A 390 16.11 -27.41 11.71
CA ILE A 390 14.64 -27.38 11.58
C ILE A 390 14.03 -27.62 12.97
N VAL A 391 13.01 -26.83 13.33
CA VAL A 391 12.33 -26.99 14.63
C VAL A 391 10.98 -27.69 14.45
N LEU A 392 10.74 -28.75 15.22
CA LEU A 392 9.42 -29.32 15.42
C LEU A 392 8.92 -28.96 16.81
N VAL A 393 7.73 -28.38 16.91
CA VAL A 393 7.14 -27.96 18.19
C VAL A 393 5.85 -28.72 18.46
N ALA A 394 5.75 -29.28 19.66
CA ALA A 394 4.50 -29.82 20.20
C ALA A 394 4.30 -29.25 21.61
N ALA A 395 3.47 -28.21 21.71
CA ALA A 395 3.06 -27.67 23.00
C ALA A 395 2.16 -28.66 23.74
N TRP A 396 2.25 -28.72 25.08
CA TRP A 396 1.42 -29.58 25.92
C TRP A 396 -0.06 -29.13 25.95
N LYS A 397 -0.29 -27.83 25.85
CA LYS A 397 -1.62 -27.22 25.65
C LYS A 397 -1.67 -26.54 24.30
N THR A 398 -2.76 -26.75 23.55
CA THR A 398 -2.97 -26.16 22.22
C THR A 398 -3.23 -24.65 22.27
N ILE A 399 -3.32 -24.04 21.09
CA ILE A 399 -3.81 -22.65 20.89
C ILE A 399 -5.11 -22.36 21.66
N ASP A 400 -6.07 -23.28 21.63
CA ASP A 400 -7.38 -23.12 22.28
C ASP A 400 -7.37 -23.59 23.76
N GLY A 401 -6.22 -24.05 24.29
CA GLY A 401 -6.01 -24.41 25.71
C GLY A 401 -6.18 -25.90 26.06
N GLU A 402 -6.59 -26.72 25.10
CA GLU A 402 -6.85 -28.15 25.25
C GLU A 402 -5.57 -29.00 25.37
N PRO A 403 -5.60 -30.16 26.04
CA PRO A 403 -4.42 -31.02 26.23
C PRO A 403 -4.01 -31.74 24.93
N ASN A 404 -2.82 -31.44 24.42
CA ASN A 404 -2.28 -31.92 23.15
C ASN A 404 -1.54 -33.27 23.27
N LEU A 405 -2.13 -34.25 23.96
CA LEU A 405 -1.41 -35.48 24.33
C LEU A 405 -0.96 -36.32 23.13
N ASN A 406 -1.75 -36.37 22.05
CA ASN A 406 -1.36 -37.07 20.82
C ASN A 406 -0.32 -36.29 20.00
N GLY A 407 -0.34 -34.96 20.03
CA GLY A 407 0.71 -34.13 19.42
C GLY A 407 2.07 -34.34 20.11
N VAL A 408 2.12 -34.25 21.44
CA VAL A 408 3.35 -34.51 22.22
C VAL A 408 3.83 -35.95 22.00
N THR A 409 2.94 -36.93 22.02
CA THR A 409 3.31 -38.34 21.74
C THR A 409 3.85 -38.54 20.33
N LEU A 410 3.27 -37.86 19.33
CA LEU A 410 3.74 -37.92 17.95
C LEU A 410 5.15 -37.32 17.82
N ALA A 411 5.43 -36.20 18.50
CA ALA A 411 6.76 -35.60 18.52
C ALA A 411 7.82 -36.56 19.09
N LEU A 412 7.51 -37.26 20.19
CA LEU A 412 8.40 -38.27 20.78
C LEU A 412 8.62 -39.47 19.85
N THR A 413 7.58 -39.93 19.16
CA THR A 413 7.67 -41.04 18.20
C THR A 413 8.49 -40.64 16.97
N LEU A 414 8.24 -39.44 16.41
CA LEU A 414 9.01 -38.87 15.31
C LEU A 414 10.48 -38.64 15.68
N ALA A 415 10.78 -38.21 16.91
CA ALA A 415 12.15 -38.03 17.39
C ALA A 415 12.96 -39.34 17.31
N ARG A 416 12.39 -40.43 17.84
CA ARG A 416 12.98 -41.77 17.78
C ARG A 416 13.07 -42.30 16.35
N TYR A 417 12.05 -42.05 15.52
CA TYR A 417 12.03 -42.45 14.12
C TYR A 417 13.12 -41.72 13.32
N PHE A 418 13.12 -40.38 13.30
CA PHE A 418 14.11 -39.59 12.57
C PHE A 418 15.55 -39.87 12.98
N LYS A 419 15.82 -40.13 14.28
CA LYS A 419 17.16 -40.47 14.78
C LYS A 419 17.75 -41.75 14.14
N ARG A 420 16.91 -42.64 13.60
CA ARG A 420 17.32 -43.87 12.90
C ARG A 420 17.64 -43.67 11.42
N TRP A 421 17.27 -42.53 10.84
CA TRP A 421 17.40 -42.25 9.41
C TRP A 421 18.67 -41.45 9.11
N SER A 422 19.40 -41.88 8.08
CA SER A 422 20.68 -41.29 7.68
C SER A 422 20.59 -40.23 6.58
N LEU A 423 19.40 -39.68 6.31
CA LEU A 423 19.16 -38.76 5.18
C LEU A 423 19.20 -37.27 5.51
N TRP A 424 19.15 -36.90 6.79
CA TRP A 424 19.06 -35.50 7.21
C TRP A 424 20.37 -34.76 6.97
N SER A 425 20.28 -33.61 6.31
CA SER A 425 21.35 -32.64 6.10
C SER A 425 21.26 -31.43 7.03
N LYS A 426 20.09 -31.20 7.65
CA LYS A 426 19.89 -30.22 8.72
C LYS A 426 19.65 -30.90 10.06
N ASP A 427 20.09 -30.28 11.14
CA ASP A 427 19.77 -30.73 12.49
C ASP A 427 18.26 -30.63 12.72
N ILE A 428 17.69 -31.53 13.53
CA ILE A 428 16.26 -31.48 13.88
C ILE A 428 16.13 -31.30 15.38
N ILE A 429 15.51 -30.19 15.77
CA ILE A 429 15.21 -29.85 17.17
C ILE A 429 13.75 -30.23 17.43
N ILE A 430 13.51 -31.11 18.40
CA ILE A 430 12.18 -31.46 18.88
C ILE A 430 11.95 -30.69 20.18
N LEU A 431 11.07 -29.69 20.15
CA LEU A 431 10.74 -28.80 21.26
C LEU A 431 9.35 -29.13 21.81
N ILE A 432 9.28 -29.41 23.11
CA ILE A 432 8.02 -29.59 23.84
C ILE A 432 7.91 -28.47 24.88
N THR A 433 6.87 -27.65 24.75
CA THR A 433 6.62 -26.48 25.61
C THR A 433 5.41 -26.73 26.52
N PRO A 434 5.33 -26.08 27.69
CA PRO A 434 4.13 -26.11 28.53
C PRO A 434 2.86 -25.56 27.83
N ASP A 435 3.03 -24.55 26.96
CA ASP A 435 1.95 -23.85 26.27
C ASP A 435 2.35 -23.38 24.86
N SER A 436 1.36 -23.17 23.99
CA SER A 436 1.56 -22.69 22.61
C SER A 436 1.98 -21.21 22.48
N LYS A 437 2.30 -20.48 23.55
CA LYS A 437 2.74 -19.06 23.45
C LYS A 437 4.00 -18.74 24.25
N SER A 438 3.93 -18.77 25.58
CA SER A 438 5.01 -18.28 26.45
C SER A 438 6.27 -19.17 26.41
N GLY A 439 6.12 -20.50 26.42
CA GLY A 439 7.25 -21.42 26.35
C GLY A 439 7.98 -21.35 25.01
N THR A 440 7.24 -21.25 23.89
CA THR A 440 7.87 -21.11 22.57
C THR A 440 8.63 -19.79 22.46
N GLN A 441 8.05 -18.67 22.93
CA GLN A 441 8.75 -17.39 22.98
C GLN A 441 10.03 -17.46 23.82
N ALA A 442 9.98 -18.09 25.01
CA ALA A 442 11.14 -18.26 25.89
C ALA A 442 12.30 -18.96 25.20
N TRP A 443 11.97 -20.01 24.44
CA TRP A 443 12.96 -20.81 23.75
C TRP A 443 13.57 -20.06 22.56
N VAL A 444 12.76 -19.39 21.73
CA VAL A 444 13.25 -18.63 20.57
C VAL A 444 14.06 -17.40 21.01
N ASP A 445 13.58 -16.62 21.99
CA ASP A 445 14.34 -15.47 22.53
C ASP A 445 15.71 -15.91 23.05
N ALA A 446 15.79 -17.06 23.74
CA ALA A 446 17.05 -17.60 24.25
C ALA A 446 17.92 -18.29 23.18
N TYR A 447 17.33 -18.73 22.07
CA TYR A 447 18.08 -19.20 20.91
C TYR A 447 18.89 -18.07 20.28
N HIS A 448 18.28 -16.89 20.17
CA HIS A 448 18.88 -15.68 19.59
C HIS A 448 19.61 -14.77 20.61
N ASP A 449 19.77 -15.22 21.87
CA ASP A 449 20.40 -14.45 22.96
C ASP A 449 19.75 -13.06 23.21
N MET A 450 18.44 -12.98 22.96
CA MET A 450 17.59 -11.79 23.16
C MET A 450 16.65 -11.91 24.38
N HIS A 451 16.87 -12.92 25.22
CA HIS A 451 16.04 -13.22 26.39
C HIS A 451 16.33 -12.32 27.60
N PRO A 452 15.33 -12.03 28.46
CA PRO A 452 15.55 -11.33 29.72
C PRO A 452 16.22 -12.25 30.76
N ALA A 453 16.82 -11.67 31.79
CA ALA A 453 17.53 -12.42 32.86
C ALA A 453 16.65 -13.38 33.69
N SER A 454 15.32 -13.32 33.53
CA SER A 454 14.34 -14.24 34.14
C SER A 454 14.08 -15.50 33.30
N VAL A 455 14.74 -15.62 32.15
CA VAL A 455 14.69 -16.79 31.25
C VAL A 455 16.09 -17.41 31.22
N GLN A 456 16.18 -18.74 31.28
CA GLN A 456 17.45 -19.43 31.22
C GLN A 456 18.01 -19.43 29.78
N SER A 457 19.32 -19.18 29.64
CA SER A 457 20.03 -19.36 28.37
C SER A 457 20.05 -20.84 27.96
N LEU A 458 19.95 -21.13 26.66
CA LEU A 458 19.94 -22.52 26.18
C LEU A 458 21.32 -23.19 26.32
N PRO A 459 21.44 -24.31 27.07
CA PRO A 459 22.71 -25.03 27.20
C PRO A 459 23.09 -25.86 25.96
N LEU A 460 22.15 -26.05 25.03
CA LEU A 460 22.33 -26.76 23.78
C LEU A 460 21.72 -25.93 22.64
N LYS A 461 22.57 -25.41 21.75
CA LYS A 461 22.15 -24.76 20.49
C LYS A 461 22.58 -25.61 19.30
N SER A 462 21.99 -25.36 18.15
CA SER A 462 22.40 -25.90 16.85
C SER A 462 22.63 -24.73 15.88
N GLY A 463 22.59 -24.97 14.57
CA GLY A 463 22.78 -23.98 13.53
C GLY A 463 21.64 -22.97 13.36
N ALA A 464 21.68 -22.24 12.23
CA ALA A 464 20.63 -21.29 11.86
C ALA A 464 19.28 -21.99 11.67
N LEU A 465 18.21 -21.43 12.23
CA LEU A 465 16.87 -22.00 12.13
C LEU A 465 16.28 -21.70 10.75
N GLN A 466 16.07 -22.74 9.95
CA GLN A 466 15.57 -22.63 8.58
C GLN A 466 14.03 -22.59 8.48
N GLY A 467 13.35 -23.16 9.47
CA GLY A 467 11.90 -23.11 9.59
C GLY A 467 11.39 -23.91 10.79
N ALA A 468 10.15 -23.65 11.19
CA ALA A 468 9.51 -24.36 12.28
C ALA A 468 8.12 -24.93 11.89
N LEU A 469 7.84 -26.16 12.32
CA LEU A 469 6.54 -26.80 12.15
C LEU A 469 5.97 -27.13 13.52
N VAL A 470 4.78 -26.59 13.80
CA VAL A 470 4.03 -26.90 15.02
C VAL A 470 2.88 -27.84 14.67
N PHE A 471 2.60 -28.84 15.49
CA PHE A 471 1.45 -29.72 15.28
C PHE A 471 0.65 -29.99 16.55
N GLU A 472 -0.68 -29.94 16.40
CA GLU A 472 -1.67 -30.06 17.46
C GLU A 472 -2.70 -31.14 17.10
N TYR A 473 -2.81 -32.15 17.96
CA TYR A 473 -3.77 -33.25 17.91
C TYR A 473 -4.38 -33.43 19.31
N PRO A 474 -5.42 -32.64 19.66
CA PRO A 474 -5.92 -32.54 21.03
C PRO A 474 -6.96 -33.61 21.44
N PHE A 475 -7.19 -34.64 20.62
CA PHE A 475 -8.24 -35.63 20.86
C PHE A 475 -7.82 -37.06 20.47
N ASP A 476 -8.43 -38.06 21.11
CA ASP A 476 -8.07 -39.49 20.98
C ASP A 476 -8.86 -40.25 19.89
N HIS A 477 -9.51 -39.53 18.98
CA HIS A 477 -10.25 -40.09 17.84
C HIS A 477 -9.64 -39.65 16.50
N ARG A 478 -9.97 -40.39 15.44
CA ARG A 478 -9.49 -40.11 14.07
C ARG A 478 -10.03 -38.79 13.54
N PHE A 479 -9.20 -38.03 12.83
CA PHE A 479 -9.56 -36.75 12.24
C PHE A 479 -9.97 -36.86 10.77
N GLU A 480 -10.60 -35.79 10.27
CA GLU A 480 -11.09 -35.67 8.90
C GLU A 480 -10.25 -34.67 8.09
N SER A 481 -9.93 -33.53 8.71
CA SER A 481 -9.26 -32.40 8.05
C SER A 481 -8.13 -31.83 8.90
N ILE A 482 -7.29 -31.04 8.23
CA ILE A 482 -6.18 -30.31 8.84
C ILE A 482 -6.44 -28.82 8.65
N HIS A 483 -6.31 -28.05 9.72
CA HIS A 483 -6.36 -26.60 9.71
C HIS A 483 -4.96 -26.03 9.86
N ILE A 484 -4.55 -25.22 8.88
CA ILE A 484 -3.26 -24.54 8.89
C ILE A 484 -3.46 -23.15 9.49
N VAL A 485 -2.89 -22.92 10.67
CA VAL A 485 -2.79 -21.61 11.30
C VAL A 485 -1.45 -21.01 10.90
N TYR A 486 -1.51 -19.86 10.23
CA TYR A 486 -0.34 -19.15 9.70
C TYR A 486 -0.28 -17.67 10.16
N ASP A 487 -1.32 -17.17 10.82
CA ASP A 487 -1.38 -15.76 11.24
C ASP A 487 -0.29 -15.47 12.30
N GLY A 488 0.58 -14.51 12.03
CA GLY A 488 1.65 -14.07 12.91
C GLY A 488 1.31 -12.80 13.70
N VAL A 489 2.20 -12.43 14.63
CA VAL A 489 2.07 -11.19 15.41
C VAL A 489 2.06 -9.96 14.51
N ASN A 490 1.28 -8.93 14.90
CA ASN A 490 1.13 -7.67 14.18
C ASN A 490 0.67 -7.81 12.71
N GLY A 491 0.14 -8.97 12.32
CA GLY A 491 -0.31 -9.25 10.95
C GLY A 491 0.79 -9.70 9.99
N GLN A 492 1.98 -10.04 10.51
CA GLN A 492 3.03 -10.73 9.75
C GLN A 492 2.57 -12.12 9.33
N LEU A 493 3.09 -12.62 8.21
CA LEU A 493 2.75 -13.91 7.63
C LEU A 493 4.04 -14.67 7.30
N PRO A 494 4.07 -16.01 7.43
CA PRO A 494 5.18 -16.82 6.94
C PRO A 494 5.19 -16.81 5.42
N ASN A 495 6.36 -17.13 4.84
CA ASN A 495 6.55 -17.27 3.42
C ASN A 495 5.50 -18.20 2.78
N LEU A 496 4.88 -17.74 1.69
CA LEU A 496 3.78 -18.46 1.03
C LEU A 496 4.18 -19.86 0.55
N ASP A 497 5.45 -20.12 0.25
CA ASP A 497 5.89 -21.45 -0.21
C ASP A 497 5.88 -22.50 0.92
N LEU A 498 6.09 -22.11 2.18
CA LEU A 498 5.93 -23.02 3.33
C LEU A 498 4.46 -23.45 3.47
N PHE A 499 3.54 -22.49 3.35
CA PHE A 499 2.10 -22.75 3.35
C PHE A 499 1.69 -23.63 2.17
N ASN A 500 2.15 -23.33 0.95
CA ASN A 500 1.83 -24.09 -0.26
C ASN A 500 2.40 -25.51 -0.23
N THR A 501 3.60 -25.68 0.33
CA THR A 501 4.21 -26.99 0.58
C THR A 501 3.35 -27.81 1.55
N ALA A 502 2.87 -27.21 2.64
CA ALA A 502 1.96 -27.88 3.56
C ALA A 502 0.64 -28.30 2.89
N VAL A 503 -0.01 -27.40 2.14
CA VAL A 503 -1.23 -27.72 1.39
C VAL A 503 -0.99 -28.84 0.37
N SER A 504 0.12 -28.80 -0.37
CA SER A 504 0.50 -29.82 -1.37
C SER A 504 0.75 -31.19 -0.73
N VAL A 505 1.46 -31.24 0.40
CA VAL A 505 1.71 -32.48 1.15
C VAL A 505 0.43 -33.06 1.74
N ILE A 506 -0.42 -32.23 2.34
CA ILE A 506 -1.74 -32.66 2.86
C ILE A 506 -2.59 -33.19 1.69
N HIS A 507 -2.58 -32.51 0.54
CA HIS A 507 -3.29 -32.99 -0.66
C HIS A 507 -2.79 -34.35 -1.14
N GLY A 508 -1.47 -34.57 -1.19
CA GLY A 508 -0.88 -35.85 -1.60
C GLY A 508 -1.15 -37.02 -0.64
N GLN A 509 -1.31 -36.74 0.67
CA GLN A 509 -1.49 -37.77 1.70
C GLN A 509 -2.96 -38.03 2.09
N MET A 510 -3.81 -37.00 2.03
CA MET A 510 -5.20 -37.03 2.51
C MET A 510 -6.25 -36.58 1.49
N GLY A 511 -5.84 -35.99 0.35
CA GLY A 511 -6.75 -35.30 -0.56
C GLY A 511 -7.07 -33.86 -0.11
N ASN A 512 -8.20 -33.29 -0.57
CA ASN A 512 -8.59 -31.89 -0.34
C ASN A 512 -9.04 -31.57 1.11
N SER A 513 -8.25 -31.98 2.10
CA SER A 513 -8.52 -31.86 3.53
C SER A 513 -7.80 -30.70 4.22
N ALA A 514 -7.14 -29.81 3.45
CA ALA A 514 -6.47 -28.63 3.99
C ALA A 514 -7.43 -27.43 4.11
N THR A 515 -7.61 -26.93 5.33
CA THR A 515 -8.53 -25.84 5.69
C THR A 515 -7.75 -24.68 6.32
N LEU A 516 -8.33 -23.47 6.31
CA LEU A 516 -7.70 -22.27 6.87
C LEU A 516 -8.76 -21.29 7.42
N GLN A 517 -8.36 -20.36 8.29
CA GLN A 517 -9.23 -19.34 8.89
C GLN A 517 -10.53 -19.92 9.54
N LYS A 518 -10.44 -21.10 10.15
CA LYS A 518 -11.56 -21.89 10.71
C LYS A 518 -12.75 -21.99 9.73
N MET A 519 -12.47 -22.13 8.42
CA MET A 519 -13.43 -22.36 7.33
C MET A 519 -13.30 -23.81 6.86
N TYR A 520 -13.96 -24.72 7.60
CA TYR A 520 -13.82 -26.17 7.39
C TYR A 520 -14.50 -26.66 6.11
N GLU A 521 -15.66 -26.09 5.78
CA GLU A 521 -16.35 -26.32 4.51
C GLU A 521 -16.08 -25.16 3.54
N HIS A 522 -15.40 -25.42 2.42
CA HIS A 522 -15.08 -24.40 1.43
C HIS A 522 -15.23 -24.92 -0.01
N ASN A 523 -16.26 -24.44 -0.71
CA ASN A 523 -16.62 -24.86 -2.06
C ASN A 523 -16.03 -23.99 -3.19
N ASP A 524 -15.00 -23.18 -2.90
CA ASP A 524 -14.37 -22.18 -3.78
C ASP A 524 -15.33 -21.15 -4.44
N SER A 525 -16.57 -21.02 -3.95
CA SER A 525 -17.49 -19.98 -4.44
C SER A 525 -17.02 -18.59 -4.02
N TYR A 526 -17.35 -17.57 -4.83
CA TYR A 526 -17.06 -16.15 -4.53
C TYR A 526 -17.44 -15.75 -3.09
N LYS A 527 -18.62 -16.21 -2.61
CA LYS A 527 -19.09 -15.94 -1.24
C LYS A 527 -18.16 -16.54 -0.18
N MET A 528 -17.69 -17.78 -0.36
CA MET A 528 -16.77 -18.41 0.58
C MET A 528 -15.38 -17.78 0.50
N ARG A 529 -14.85 -17.51 -0.70
CA ARG A 529 -13.59 -16.76 -0.89
C ARG A 529 -13.61 -15.41 -0.18
N LEU A 530 -14.66 -14.61 -0.38
CA LEU A 530 -14.83 -13.31 0.26
C LEU A 530 -14.92 -13.44 1.79
N LYS A 531 -15.67 -14.41 2.31
CA LYS A 531 -15.77 -14.67 3.76
C LYS A 531 -14.41 -15.07 4.36
N THR A 532 -13.67 -15.95 3.69
CA THR A 532 -12.32 -16.36 4.10
C THR A 532 -11.36 -15.18 4.07
N MET A 533 -11.37 -14.38 3.00
CA MET A 533 -10.57 -13.17 2.83
C MET A 533 -10.82 -12.18 3.97
N LEU A 534 -12.08 -11.80 4.20
CA LEU A 534 -12.46 -10.85 5.24
C LEU A 534 -12.10 -11.35 6.65
N ARG A 535 -12.25 -12.65 6.92
CA ARG A 535 -11.89 -13.23 8.22
C ARG A 535 -10.38 -13.22 8.46
N GLY A 536 -9.59 -13.58 7.45
CA GLY A 536 -8.14 -13.45 7.48
C GLY A 536 -7.69 -12.00 7.67
N MET A 537 -8.35 -11.05 6.99
CA MET A 537 -8.07 -9.63 7.17
C MET A 537 -8.40 -9.13 8.59
N ILE A 538 -9.51 -9.56 9.19
CA ILE A 538 -9.84 -9.20 10.58
C ILE A 538 -8.78 -9.75 11.54
N ASN A 539 -8.39 -11.02 11.40
CA ASN A 539 -7.37 -11.65 12.25
C ASN A 539 -5.99 -10.97 12.08
N GLN A 540 -5.58 -10.72 10.84
CA GLN A 540 -4.35 -9.99 10.51
C GLN A 540 -4.38 -8.55 11.05
N GLY A 541 -5.52 -7.86 10.93
CA GLY A 541 -5.71 -6.49 11.40
C GLY A 541 -5.63 -6.38 12.92
N LEU A 542 -6.20 -7.34 13.65
CA LEU A 542 -6.05 -7.44 15.11
C LEU A 542 -4.63 -7.79 15.55
N GLY A 543 -3.84 -8.47 14.71
CA GLY A 543 -2.41 -8.72 14.94
C GLY A 543 -2.08 -9.67 16.09
N ASN A 544 -3.06 -10.42 16.59
CA ASN A 544 -2.92 -11.31 17.73
C ASN A 544 -1.96 -12.48 17.46
N ALA A 545 -1.11 -12.82 18.44
CA ALA A 545 -0.31 -14.05 18.43
C ALA A 545 -1.22 -15.29 18.40
N ALA A 546 -1.37 -15.91 17.22
CA ALA A 546 -2.33 -17.00 17.02
C ALA A 546 -1.87 -18.32 17.67
N GLY A 547 -0.57 -18.64 17.65
CA GLY A 547 -0.03 -19.89 18.20
C GLY A 547 1.50 -19.94 18.22
N ALA A 548 2.08 -21.11 18.47
CA ALA A 548 3.52 -21.25 18.72
C ALA A 548 4.37 -20.83 17.51
N HIS A 549 3.86 -21.02 16.29
CA HIS A 549 4.50 -20.54 15.06
C HIS A 549 4.73 -19.02 15.08
N SER A 550 3.85 -18.25 15.72
CA SER A 550 3.91 -16.79 15.72
C SER A 550 5.10 -16.21 16.50
N SER A 551 5.76 -16.99 17.37
CA SER A 551 7.00 -16.61 18.07
C SER A 551 8.24 -16.67 17.18
N PHE A 552 8.22 -17.43 16.09
CA PHE A 552 9.35 -17.59 15.16
C PHE A 552 9.41 -16.48 14.10
N ILE A 553 8.24 -16.00 13.64
CA ILE A 553 8.12 -15.04 12.53
C ILE A 553 8.89 -13.72 12.78
N PRO A 554 8.90 -13.11 14.00
CA PRO A 554 9.69 -11.91 14.29
C PRO A 554 11.20 -12.07 14.11
N TYR A 555 11.71 -13.30 14.19
CA TYR A 555 13.11 -13.65 13.98
C TYR A 555 13.43 -14.03 12.53
N HIS A 556 12.50 -13.77 11.60
CA HIS A 556 12.55 -14.18 10.20
C HIS A 556 12.66 -15.69 9.99
N ILE A 557 12.11 -16.48 10.92
CA ILE A 557 12.00 -17.93 10.80
C ILE A 557 10.56 -18.25 10.39
N ASP A 558 10.41 -18.79 9.19
CA ASP A 558 9.10 -19.16 8.65
C ASP A 558 8.51 -20.35 9.40
N ALA A 559 7.28 -20.19 9.87
CA ALA A 559 6.62 -21.18 10.72
C ALA A 559 5.11 -21.26 10.50
N ILE A 560 4.56 -22.48 10.65
CA ILE A 560 3.12 -22.76 10.57
C ILE A 560 2.69 -23.73 11.68
N THR A 561 1.44 -23.63 12.12
CA THR A 561 0.80 -24.61 13.02
C THR A 561 -0.23 -25.45 12.27
N ILE A 562 -0.18 -26.75 12.46
CA ILE A 562 -1.02 -27.78 11.82
C ILE A 562 -1.93 -28.38 12.90
N GLN A 563 -3.23 -28.09 12.85
CA GLN A 563 -4.23 -28.60 13.80
C GLN A 563 -5.10 -29.66 13.14
N THR A 564 -5.33 -30.81 13.78
CA THR A 564 -6.30 -31.82 13.32
C THR A 564 -7.73 -31.45 13.72
N ILE A 565 -8.72 -31.65 12.85
CA ILE A 565 -10.15 -31.35 13.09
C ILE A 565 -11.07 -32.44 12.53
N GLY A 566 -12.25 -32.57 13.16
CA GLY A 566 -13.35 -33.39 12.70
C GLY A 566 -13.24 -34.85 13.14
N ASN A 567 -14.25 -35.64 12.79
CA ASN A 567 -14.28 -37.08 13.03
C ASN A 567 -14.20 -37.79 11.68
N GLY A 568 -13.09 -38.47 11.40
CA GLY A 568 -12.82 -39.02 10.07
C GLY A 568 -12.06 -40.35 10.06
N TRP A 569 -11.35 -40.60 8.98
CA TRP A 569 -10.65 -41.85 8.73
C TRP A 569 -9.14 -41.78 9.00
N GLN A 570 -8.60 -40.57 9.20
CA GLN A 570 -7.16 -40.34 9.31
C GLN A 570 -6.68 -40.45 10.76
N ASP A 571 -5.51 -41.04 10.96
CA ASP A 571 -4.97 -41.41 12.26
C ASP A 571 -3.63 -40.72 12.57
N GLU A 572 -3.06 -41.02 13.73
CA GLU A 572 -1.74 -40.52 14.15
C GLU A 572 -0.62 -40.78 13.13
N MET A 573 -0.74 -41.85 12.33
CA MET A 573 0.25 -42.20 11.30
C MET A 573 0.07 -41.32 10.06
N ALA A 574 -1.15 -40.94 9.70
CA ALA A 574 -1.40 -39.97 8.63
C ALA A 574 -0.79 -38.60 8.96
N LEU A 575 -0.99 -38.09 10.18
CA LEU A 575 -0.34 -36.84 10.62
C LEU A 575 1.19 -36.98 10.63
N GLY A 576 1.72 -38.11 11.12
CA GLY A 576 3.15 -38.38 11.13
C GLY A 576 3.78 -38.43 9.73
N ARG A 577 3.10 -39.01 8.72
CA ARG A 577 3.55 -38.96 7.32
C ARG A 577 3.57 -37.53 6.75
N ILE A 578 2.59 -36.70 7.11
CA ILE A 578 2.54 -35.29 6.70
C ILE A 578 3.72 -34.51 7.31
N VAL A 579 3.97 -34.66 8.61
CA VAL A 579 5.13 -34.03 9.27
C VAL A 579 6.46 -34.57 8.71
N GLU A 580 6.59 -35.89 8.48
CA GLU A 580 7.76 -36.48 7.82
C GLU A 580 8.01 -35.84 6.44
N SER A 581 6.98 -35.72 5.59
CA SER A 581 7.11 -35.13 4.26
C SER A 581 7.44 -33.64 4.30
N LEU A 582 6.92 -32.88 5.27
CA LEU A 582 7.23 -31.46 5.42
C LEU A 582 8.66 -31.23 5.90
N VAL A 583 9.14 -32.03 6.85
CA VAL A 583 10.54 -31.98 7.30
C VAL A 583 11.48 -32.38 6.17
N ARG A 584 11.12 -33.35 5.32
CA ARG A 584 11.89 -33.68 4.10
C ARG A 584 11.98 -32.49 3.13
N SER A 585 10.87 -31.77 2.89
CA SER A 585 10.87 -30.57 2.04
C SER A 585 11.75 -29.45 2.62
N LEU A 586 11.65 -29.16 3.92
CA LEU A 586 12.53 -28.19 4.59
C LEU A 586 14.00 -28.62 4.59
N ASN A 587 14.27 -29.93 4.72
CA ASN A 587 15.63 -30.48 4.67
C ASN A 587 16.31 -30.25 3.31
N ASN A 588 15.54 -30.17 2.22
CA ASN A 588 16.07 -29.95 0.87
C ASN A 588 16.42 -28.49 0.54
N LEU A 589 15.91 -27.51 1.28
CA LEU A 589 16.25 -26.10 1.07
C LEU A 589 17.77 -25.86 1.13
N LEU A 590 18.30 -25.00 0.26
CA LEU A 590 19.73 -24.62 0.26
C LEU A 590 19.96 -23.18 0.74
N GLU A 591 18.90 -22.40 0.82
CA GLU A 591 18.88 -21.02 1.31
C GLU A 591 17.60 -20.80 2.12
N HIS A 592 17.58 -19.74 2.95
CA HIS A 592 16.35 -19.28 3.59
C HIS A 592 15.30 -18.89 2.53
N PHE A 593 14.02 -18.95 2.88
CA PHE A 593 12.96 -18.57 1.95
C PHE A 593 13.11 -17.12 1.48
N HIS A 594 13.36 -16.91 0.18
CA HIS A 594 13.59 -15.55 -0.37
C HIS A 594 12.80 -15.24 -1.66
N GLN A 595 12.27 -16.26 -2.36
CA GLN A 595 11.68 -16.07 -3.69
C GLN A 595 10.16 -15.79 -3.68
N SER A 596 9.42 -16.34 -2.71
CA SER A 596 7.95 -16.21 -2.64
C SER A 596 7.44 -14.97 -1.90
N PHE A 597 6.12 -14.77 -1.91
CA PHE A 597 5.47 -13.63 -1.28
C PHE A 597 5.41 -13.76 0.25
N PHE A 598 5.84 -12.71 0.95
CA PHE A 598 5.57 -12.48 2.39
C PHE A 598 4.29 -11.67 2.64
N PHE A 599 3.75 -11.04 1.59
CA PHE A 599 2.58 -10.17 1.65
C PHE A 599 1.50 -10.66 0.68
N TYR A 600 0.55 -11.42 1.22
CA TYR A 600 -0.53 -12.06 0.49
C TYR A 600 -1.81 -12.10 1.34
N ILE A 601 -2.95 -12.33 0.68
CA ILE A 601 -4.21 -12.68 1.36
C ILE A 601 -4.70 -14.01 0.77
N LEU A 602 -4.90 -15.01 1.63
CA LEU A 602 -5.46 -16.31 1.25
C LEU A 602 -6.99 -16.23 1.23
N MET A 603 -7.60 -16.85 0.21
CA MET A 603 -9.06 -16.96 0.07
C MET A 603 -9.53 -18.41 0.00
N GLN A 604 -8.62 -19.32 -0.34
CA GLN A 604 -8.72 -20.77 -0.24
C GLN A 604 -7.28 -21.30 -0.07
N ALA A 605 -7.11 -22.54 0.40
CA ALA A 605 -5.80 -23.20 0.48
C ALA A 605 -5.02 -23.18 -0.86
N ASN A 606 -5.74 -23.20 -1.98
CA ASN A 606 -5.16 -23.19 -3.32
C ASN A 606 -5.26 -21.82 -4.04
N ARG A 607 -5.64 -20.72 -3.37
CA ARG A 607 -5.91 -19.43 -4.02
C ARG A 607 -5.56 -18.22 -3.15
N PHE A 608 -4.74 -17.32 -3.71
CA PHE A 608 -4.23 -16.12 -3.04
C PHE A 608 -4.34 -14.85 -3.90
N VAL A 609 -4.20 -13.71 -3.24
CA VAL A 609 -4.06 -12.38 -3.84
C VAL A 609 -2.74 -11.79 -3.34
N SER A 610 -1.88 -11.28 -4.23
CA SER A 610 -0.60 -10.68 -3.86
C SER A 610 -0.73 -9.18 -3.55
N ILE A 611 0.25 -8.64 -2.81
CA ILE A 611 0.31 -7.22 -2.42
C ILE A 611 0.05 -6.23 -3.56
N GLY A 612 0.58 -6.49 -4.76
CA GLY A 612 0.38 -5.61 -5.92
C GLY A 612 -1.07 -5.46 -6.36
N THR A 613 -1.94 -6.43 -6.04
CA THR A 613 -3.36 -6.41 -6.41
C THR A 613 -4.25 -5.83 -5.30
N TYR A 614 -3.98 -6.11 -4.02
CA TYR A 614 -4.82 -5.61 -2.92
C TYR A 614 -4.41 -4.22 -2.39
N LEU A 615 -3.10 -3.88 -2.40
CA LEU A 615 -2.59 -2.63 -1.83
C LEU A 615 -3.25 -1.35 -2.38
N PRO A 616 -3.61 -1.25 -3.69
CA PRO A 616 -4.33 -0.11 -4.22
C PRO A 616 -5.61 0.25 -3.46
N SER A 617 -6.36 -0.73 -2.91
CA SER A 617 -7.58 -0.47 -2.13
C SER A 617 -7.31 0.41 -0.91
N ALA A 618 -6.32 0.05 -0.09
CA ALA A 618 -5.93 0.84 1.08
C ALA A 618 -5.25 2.16 0.70
N MET A 619 -4.48 2.20 -0.39
CA MET A 619 -3.86 3.44 -0.89
C MET A 619 -4.90 4.47 -1.36
N LEU A 620 -5.96 4.04 -2.04
CA LEU A 620 -7.05 4.93 -2.47
C LEU A 620 -7.80 5.49 -1.25
N ILE A 621 -8.10 4.65 -0.26
CA ILE A 621 -8.72 5.09 1.00
C ILE A 621 -7.79 6.04 1.77
N ALA A 622 -6.51 5.74 1.94
CA ALA A 622 -5.56 6.67 2.58
C ALA A 622 -5.44 8.00 1.81
N GLY A 623 -5.42 7.94 0.48
CA GLY A 623 -5.37 9.10 -0.41
C GLY A 623 -6.59 10.04 -0.31
N ASN A 624 -7.76 9.54 0.11
CA ASN A 624 -8.95 10.38 0.33
C ASN A 624 -8.67 11.51 1.34
N PHE A 625 -7.93 11.19 2.40
CA PHE A 625 -7.58 12.11 3.48
C PHE A 625 -6.55 13.15 3.01
N THR A 626 -5.54 12.72 2.24
CA THR A 626 -4.52 13.61 1.65
C THR A 626 -5.14 14.61 0.68
N ILE A 627 -6.05 14.19 -0.21
CA ILE A 627 -6.75 15.10 -1.13
C ILE A 627 -7.64 16.08 -0.36
N MET A 628 -8.38 15.61 0.66
CA MET A 628 -9.20 16.48 1.49
C MET A 628 -8.35 17.48 2.28
N ALA A 629 -7.19 17.08 2.81
CA ALA A 629 -6.25 17.97 3.47
C ALA A 629 -5.76 19.09 2.54
N VAL A 630 -5.27 18.73 1.34
CA VAL A 630 -4.83 19.72 0.34
C VAL A 630 -5.96 20.68 -0.04
N ALA A 631 -7.19 20.19 -0.16
CA ALA A 631 -8.36 21.03 -0.44
C ALA A 631 -8.66 22.04 0.69
N LEU A 632 -8.54 21.62 1.96
CA LEU A 632 -8.75 22.49 3.12
C LEU A 632 -7.62 23.53 3.25
N TRP A 633 -6.36 23.14 3.01
CA TRP A 633 -5.19 24.02 2.92
C TRP A 633 -5.30 25.07 1.80
N MET A 634 -5.86 24.66 0.65
CA MET A 634 -6.17 25.56 -0.45
C MET A 634 -7.28 26.54 -0.05
N LYS A 635 -8.39 26.06 0.51
CA LYS A 635 -9.51 26.89 1.00
C LYS A 635 -9.07 27.91 2.06
N SER A 636 -8.11 27.59 2.92
CA SER A 636 -7.62 28.51 3.96
C SER A 636 -6.82 29.71 3.43
N GLY A 637 -6.41 29.71 2.16
CA GLY A 637 -5.62 30.78 1.54
C GLY A 637 -6.44 31.87 0.84
N VAL A 638 -7.77 31.71 0.76
CA VAL A 638 -8.64 32.48 -0.13
C VAL A 638 -9.46 33.50 0.65
N ARG A 639 -9.45 34.77 0.24
CA ARG A 639 -10.40 35.77 0.76
C ARG A 639 -11.81 35.42 0.27
N PRO A 640 -12.84 35.36 1.15
CA PRO A 640 -14.22 35.36 0.68
C PRO A 640 -14.42 36.61 -0.18
N SER A 641 -14.82 36.42 -1.44
CA SER A 641 -15.23 37.54 -2.30
C SER A 641 -16.42 38.19 -1.61
N ALA A 642 -16.28 39.45 -1.18
CA ALA A 642 -17.42 40.22 -0.72
C ALA A 642 -18.51 40.16 -1.81
N GLY A 643 -19.73 39.82 -1.40
CA GLY A 643 -20.87 39.78 -2.33
C GLY A 643 -21.07 41.15 -2.94
N THR A 644 -21.49 41.17 -4.21
CA THR A 644 -21.65 42.37 -5.03
C THR A 644 -22.57 43.41 -4.37
N SER A 645 -22.01 44.35 -3.62
CA SER A 645 -22.69 45.59 -3.22
C SER A 645 -22.73 46.54 -4.41
N ALA A 646 -23.55 46.20 -5.40
CA ALA A 646 -23.89 47.12 -6.48
C ALA A 646 -24.75 48.25 -5.90
N GLY A 647 -24.29 49.50 -6.06
CA GLY A 647 -25.03 50.70 -5.68
C GLY A 647 -24.52 51.41 -4.43
N LEU A 648 -23.48 52.22 -4.59
CA LEU A 648 -23.35 53.57 -3.99
C LEU A 648 -22.15 54.33 -4.59
N GLU A 649 -22.12 54.43 -5.92
CA GLU A 649 -21.45 55.57 -6.57
C GLU A 649 -22.42 56.76 -6.52
N ASP A 650 -22.35 57.57 -5.48
CA ASP A 650 -22.13 59.02 -5.58
C ASP A 650 -21.98 59.62 -4.16
N TYR A 651 -21.60 60.89 -4.09
CA TYR A 651 -21.47 61.79 -2.93
C TYR A 651 -20.07 61.98 -2.28
N VAL A 652 -19.63 63.24 -2.41
CA VAL A 652 -18.59 63.98 -1.68
C VAL A 652 -17.13 63.76 -2.10
N SER A 653 -16.82 64.31 -3.28
CA SER A 653 -15.56 65.02 -3.47
C SER A 653 -15.63 66.41 -2.80
N LYS A 654 -14.84 66.65 -1.72
CA LYS A 654 -14.00 67.86 -1.53
C LYS A 654 -13.35 68.01 -0.13
N LYS A 655 -12.11 68.53 -0.16
CA LYS A 655 -11.29 69.21 0.88
C LYS A 655 -10.67 68.38 2.02
N GLY A 656 -9.33 68.42 2.10
CA GLY A 656 -8.59 68.24 3.36
C GLY A 656 -7.20 67.59 3.26
N LYS A 657 -6.15 68.39 3.07
CA LYS A 657 -4.73 68.08 3.42
C LYS A 657 -4.05 69.40 3.84
N PRO A 658 -2.96 69.40 4.63
CA PRO A 658 -2.26 68.27 5.26
C PRO A 658 -1.98 68.45 6.78
N ASN A 659 -1.61 67.36 7.47
CA ASN A 659 -0.37 67.21 8.28
C ASN A 659 -0.54 66.13 9.37
N GLY A 660 0.49 65.28 9.50
CA GLY A 660 0.49 64.10 10.37
C GLY A 660 1.27 62.96 9.71
N MET A 661 2.60 63.12 9.62
CA MET A 661 3.48 62.17 8.93
C MET A 661 4.00 61.12 9.91
N GLU A 662 3.26 60.02 10.07
CA GLU A 662 3.76 58.74 10.55
C GLU A 662 2.86 57.61 10.01
N ASN A 663 3.44 56.43 9.74
CA ASN A 663 2.78 55.22 9.24
C ASN A 663 2.28 55.20 7.77
N VAL A 664 3.14 55.57 6.81
CA VAL A 664 2.90 55.33 5.36
C VAL A 664 3.99 54.42 4.73
N ILE A 665 4.50 53.43 5.48
CA ILE A 665 5.46 52.42 4.98
C ILE A 665 5.02 50.98 5.34
N ALA A 666 3.71 50.73 5.38
CA ALA A 666 3.13 49.42 5.69
C ALA A 666 1.86 49.07 4.90
N ALA A 667 1.64 49.72 3.74
CA ALA A 667 0.39 49.61 2.97
C ALA A 667 0.59 49.35 1.46
N ASP A 668 1.80 49.02 1.01
CA ASP A 668 2.15 48.89 -0.43
C ASP A 668 2.77 47.52 -0.80
N GLN A 669 2.34 46.43 -0.14
CA GLN A 669 2.63 45.04 -0.55
C GLN A 669 1.45 44.06 -0.33
N GLU A 670 0.28 44.33 -0.92
CA GLU A 670 -0.78 43.29 -1.08
C GLU A 670 -1.34 43.24 -2.51
N GLY A 671 -0.44 43.00 -3.49
CA GLY A 671 -0.80 42.86 -4.92
C GLY A 671 -1.31 41.49 -5.36
N ASN A 672 -1.41 40.50 -4.46
CA ASN A 672 -1.92 39.15 -4.76
C ASN A 672 -2.94 38.74 -3.67
N GLY A 673 -4.11 38.25 -4.07
CA GLY A 673 -5.24 37.91 -3.18
C GLY A 673 -5.05 36.65 -2.31
N ILE A 674 -3.86 36.46 -1.75
CA ILE A 674 -3.45 35.32 -0.92
C ILE A 674 -3.43 35.78 0.53
N LEU A 675 -4.22 35.16 1.41
CA LEU A 675 -4.15 35.41 2.85
C LEU A 675 -2.89 34.80 3.46
N GLU A 676 -2.24 35.53 4.37
CA GLU A 676 -1.27 34.96 5.29
C GLU A 676 -1.97 33.88 6.16
N ARG A 677 -1.25 32.80 6.48
CA ARG A 677 -1.80 31.64 7.21
C ARG A 677 -1.30 31.65 8.65
N HIS A 678 -2.18 31.89 9.62
CA HIS A 678 -1.82 31.80 11.03
C HIS A 678 -1.67 30.34 11.49
N MET A 679 -0.47 29.78 11.33
CA MET A 679 -0.19 28.35 11.56
C MET A 679 0.14 27.96 13.02
N THR A 680 0.41 28.92 13.91
CA THR A 680 0.88 28.67 15.27
C THR A 680 -0.08 27.81 16.10
N LEU A 681 -1.33 28.25 16.25
CA LEU A 681 -2.37 27.51 16.99
C LEU A 681 -2.69 26.15 16.33
N PRO A 682 -2.93 26.05 15.00
CA PRO A 682 -3.15 24.76 14.34
C PRO A 682 -2.00 23.75 14.54
N LEU A 683 -0.75 24.18 14.37
CA LEU A 683 0.41 23.30 14.49
C LEU A 683 0.63 22.87 15.94
N ALA A 684 0.55 23.80 16.91
CA ALA A 684 0.72 23.50 18.32
C ALA A 684 -0.38 22.54 18.84
N LEU A 685 -1.63 22.73 18.43
CA LEU A 685 -2.74 21.85 18.80
C LEU A 685 -2.58 20.44 18.24
N VAL A 686 -2.33 20.32 16.93
CA VAL A 686 -2.20 19.00 16.28
C VAL A 686 -0.98 18.26 16.79
N PHE A 687 0.17 18.93 16.95
CA PHE A 687 1.37 18.33 17.54
C PHE A 687 1.14 17.91 19.00
N GLY A 688 0.56 18.80 19.83
CA GLY A 688 0.25 18.51 21.22
C GLY A 688 -0.68 17.31 21.39
N LEU A 689 -1.72 17.19 20.55
CA LEU A 689 -2.62 16.03 20.55
C LEU A 689 -1.91 14.71 20.19
N HIS A 690 -0.95 14.74 19.26
CA HIS A 690 -0.14 13.54 18.98
C HIS A 690 0.78 13.19 20.16
N LEU A 691 1.34 14.18 20.86
CA LEU A 691 2.12 13.93 22.08
C LEU A 691 1.26 13.35 23.23
N VAL A 692 -0.01 13.75 23.36
CA VAL A 692 -0.94 13.13 24.32
C VAL A 692 -1.09 11.62 24.09
N GLY A 693 -0.91 11.14 22.86
CA GLY A 693 -0.89 9.71 22.52
C GLY A 693 0.21 8.89 23.21
N PHE A 694 1.28 9.52 23.73
CA PHE A 694 2.26 8.82 24.55
C PHE A 694 1.72 8.41 25.93
N ILE A 695 0.69 9.10 26.45
CA ILE A 695 0.08 8.78 27.75
C ILE A 695 -0.61 7.41 27.75
N PRO A 696 -1.58 7.09 26.86
CA PRO A 696 -2.17 5.76 26.81
C PRO A 696 -1.15 4.68 26.44
N LEU A 697 -0.19 4.97 25.56
CA LEU A 697 0.88 4.02 25.23
C LEU A 697 1.74 3.66 26.45
N TYR A 698 2.16 4.67 27.23
CA TYR A 698 2.90 4.45 28.47
C TYR A 698 2.04 3.74 29.53
N ALA A 699 0.76 4.12 29.66
CA ALA A 699 -0.17 3.50 30.60
C ALA A 699 -0.35 2.00 30.32
N PHE A 700 -0.71 1.61 29.09
CA PHE A 700 -0.90 0.20 28.73
C PHE A 700 0.39 -0.62 28.86
N ASN A 701 1.56 -0.05 28.53
CA ASN A 701 2.84 -0.77 28.64
C ASN A 701 3.29 -1.03 30.09
N ASN A 702 2.82 -0.26 31.07
CA ASN A 702 3.26 -0.37 32.48
C ASN A 702 2.16 -0.90 33.42
N MET A 703 0.93 -1.11 32.93
CA MET A 703 -0.21 -1.52 33.74
C MET A 703 -0.35 -3.04 33.85
N HIS A 704 -0.91 -3.50 34.96
CA HIS A 704 -1.22 -4.92 35.17
C HIS A 704 -2.51 -5.32 34.42
N HIS A 705 -2.52 -6.51 33.82
CA HIS A 705 -3.58 -7.11 33.02
C HIS A 705 -4.98 -7.01 33.66
N GLN A 706 -5.07 -7.15 34.99
CA GLN A 706 -6.33 -7.02 35.72
C GLN A 706 -7.03 -5.67 35.48
N TYR A 707 -6.27 -4.61 35.20
CA TYR A 707 -6.77 -3.28 34.92
C TYR A 707 -6.87 -2.97 33.41
N PHE A 708 -6.44 -3.86 32.51
CA PHE A 708 -6.47 -3.58 31.06
C PHE A 708 -7.88 -3.34 30.53
N GLU A 709 -8.87 -4.12 30.98
CA GLU A 709 -10.27 -3.95 30.58
C GLU A 709 -10.80 -2.60 31.09
N GLN A 710 -10.60 -2.31 32.37
CA GLN A 710 -11.01 -1.05 33.02
C GLN A 710 -10.33 0.18 32.40
N ALA A 711 -9.03 0.10 32.09
CA ALA A 711 -8.27 1.15 31.43
C ALA A 711 -8.68 1.32 29.97
N THR A 712 -9.08 0.24 29.29
CA THR A 712 -9.65 0.33 27.94
C THR A 712 -10.98 1.06 27.96
N TYR A 713 -11.90 0.74 28.89
CA TYR A 713 -13.14 1.49 29.06
C TYR A 713 -12.91 2.96 29.47
N LEU A 714 -11.99 3.22 30.39
CA LEU A 714 -11.64 4.57 30.82
C LEU A 714 -11.03 5.38 29.68
N LEU A 715 -10.11 4.81 28.91
CA LEU A 715 -9.50 5.48 27.76
C LEU A 715 -10.48 5.63 26.60
N LEU A 716 -11.41 4.71 26.39
CA LEU A 716 -12.51 4.86 25.44
C LEU A 716 -13.40 6.05 25.84
N PHE A 717 -13.80 6.12 27.11
CA PHE A 717 -14.55 7.27 27.66
C PHE A 717 -13.78 8.59 27.51
N ILE A 718 -12.50 8.62 27.85
CA ILE A 718 -11.64 9.80 27.65
C ILE A 718 -11.56 10.18 26.17
N ASN A 719 -11.40 9.22 25.23
CA ASN A 719 -11.36 9.52 23.80
C ASN A 719 -12.70 10.06 23.24
N ILE A 720 -13.83 9.75 23.88
CA ILE A 720 -15.14 10.33 23.54
C ILE A 720 -15.30 11.73 24.13
N VAL A 721 -14.93 11.93 25.40
CA VAL A 721 -15.20 13.17 26.16
C VAL A 721 -14.14 14.25 25.94
N LEU A 722 -12.85 13.89 25.85
CA LEU A 722 -11.73 14.83 25.72
C LEU A 722 -11.84 15.73 24.47
N PRO A 723 -12.21 15.24 23.26
CA PRO A 723 -12.39 16.11 22.11
C PRO A 723 -13.49 17.17 22.32
N ILE A 724 -14.58 16.80 23.02
CA ILE A 724 -15.71 17.70 23.31
C ILE A 724 -15.28 18.79 24.32
N LEU A 725 -14.63 18.40 25.41
CA LEU A 725 -14.09 19.34 26.40
C LEU A 725 -13.05 20.28 25.79
N LEU A 726 -12.12 19.74 24.99
CA LEU A 726 -11.07 20.52 24.34
C LEU A 726 -11.65 21.50 23.32
N ALA A 727 -12.66 21.09 22.54
CA ALA A 727 -13.39 21.99 21.64
C ALA A 727 -14.09 23.13 22.40
N ALA A 728 -14.72 22.84 23.54
CA ALA A 728 -15.36 23.86 24.38
C ALA A 728 -14.35 24.86 24.98
N ILE A 729 -13.21 24.36 25.48
CA ILE A 729 -12.11 25.18 26.03
C ILE A 729 -11.52 26.09 24.95
N ILE A 730 -11.12 25.55 23.80
CA ILE A 730 -10.52 26.32 22.70
C ILE A 730 -11.51 27.38 22.17
N THR A 731 -12.79 27.03 22.02
CA THR A 731 -13.83 27.98 21.60
C THR A 731 -14.00 29.12 22.61
N ARG A 732 -13.95 28.82 23.91
CA ARG A 732 -14.11 29.82 24.99
C ARG A 732 -12.93 30.79 25.10
N PHE A 733 -11.70 30.28 25.06
CA PHE A 733 -10.49 31.08 25.35
C PHE A 733 -9.79 31.62 24.09
N SER A 734 -9.69 30.83 23.02
CA SER A 734 -8.94 31.20 21.81
C SER A 734 -9.80 31.72 20.67
N ARG A 735 -11.11 31.41 20.66
CA ARG A 735 -12.08 31.78 19.60
C ARG A 735 -11.48 31.60 18.18
N PRO A 736 -11.09 30.38 17.80
CA PRO A 736 -10.31 30.15 16.59
C PRO A 736 -11.05 30.63 15.35
N SER A 737 -10.31 31.25 14.42
CA SER A 737 -10.89 31.71 13.16
C SER A 737 -11.27 30.53 12.25
N THR A 738 -12.19 30.76 11.31
CA THR A 738 -12.55 29.76 10.29
C THR A 738 -11.32 29.26 9.52
N GLN A 739 -10.34 30.14 9.29
CA GLN A 739 -9.05 29.77 8.68
C GLN A 739 -8.27 28.78 9.56
N GLN A 740 -8.19 29.02 10.88
CA GLN A 740 -7.49 28.13 11.82
C GLN A 740 -8.20 26.78 11.94
N TYR A 741 -9.54 26.73 11.95
CA TYR A 741 -10.29 25.47 11.93
C TYR A 741 -9.97 24.63 10.68
N LEU A 742 -9.98 25.26 9.49
CA LEU A 742 -9.62 24.60 8.23
C LEU A 742 -8.18 24.07 8.26
N LEU A 743 -7.23 24.82 8.83
CA LEU A 743 -5.83 24.41 8.99
C LEU A 743 -5.66 23.24 9.99
N ILE A 744 -6.36 23.25 11.13
CA ILE A 744 -6.37 22.14 12.10
C ILE A 744 -6.86 20.87 11.40
N LYS A 745 -8.02 20.91 10.75
CA LYS A 745 -8.58 19.76 10.03
C LYS A 745 -7.66 19.30 8.89
N SER A 746 -7.07 20.24 8.15
CA SER A 746 -6.09 19.96 7.10
C SER A 746 -4.90 19.15 7.63
N PHE A 747 -4.24 19.60 8.70
CA PHE A 747 -3.07 18.92 9.24
C PHE A 747 -3.41 17.55 9.85
N SER A 748 -4.55 17.43 10.55
CA SER A 748 -5.01 16.13 11.09
C SER A 748 -5.29 15.11 9.98
N LEU A 749 -5.96 15.51 8.89
CA LEU A 749 -6.23 14.60 7.76
C LEU A 749 -4.95 14.26 6.97
N LEU A 750 -4.01 15.20 6.85
CA LEU A 750 -2.73 14.94 6.19
C LEU A 750 -1.89 13.90 6.95
N LEU A 751 -1.79 14.04 8.27
CA LEU A 751 -1.10 13.07 9.13
C LEU A 751 -1.81 11.71 9.12
N LEU A 752 -3.14 11.69 9.19
CA LEU A 752 -3.91 10.44 9.08
C LEU A 752 -3.67 9.73 7.75
N GLY A 753 -3.73 10.44 6.62
CA GLY A 753 -3.44 9.88 5.30
C GLY A 753 -2.01 9.34 5.17
N LEU A 754 -1.03 10.04 5.75
CA LEU A 754 0.36 9.60 5.81
C LEU A 754 0.53 8.32 6.66
N PHE A 755 -0.02 8.30 7.88
CA PHE A 755 0.08 7.14 8.77
C PHE A 755 -0.64 5.92 8.21
N LEU A 756 -1.82 6.07 7.61
CA LEU A 756 -2.51 4.97 6.93
C LEU A 756 -1.71 4.48 5.72
N SER A 757 -1.11 5.37 4.93
CA SER A 757 -0.26 4.96 3.81
C SER A 757 0.95 4.14 4.26
N ALA A 758 1.61 4.54 5.35
CA ALA A 758 2.73 3.81 5.94
C ALA A 758 2.30 2.51 6.65
N LEU A 759 1.13 2.51 7.30
CA LEU A 759 0.60 1.33 7.97
C LEU A 759 0.16 0.26 6.96
N ALA A 760 -0.40 0.66 5.82
CA ALA A 760 -0.84 -0.28 4.79
C ALA A 760 0.30 -1.10 4.15
N THR A 761 1.56 -0.66 4.22
CA THR A 761 2.73 -1.44 3.77
C THR A 761 3.26 -2.40 4.83
N LEU A 762 2.83 -2.28 6.09
CA LEU A 762 3.20 -3.16 7.21
C LEU A 762 2.04 -4.12 7.56
N ASN A 763 0.86 -3.57 7.78
CA ASN A 763 -0.39 -4.27 8.03
C ASN A 763 -1.53 -3.61 7.21
N PHE A 764 -1.72 -4.14 6.00
CA PHE A 764 -2.77 -3.72 5.07
C PHE A 764 -4.16 -3.72 5.72
N SER A 765 -4.49 -4.81 6.42
CA SER A 765 -5.84 -5.03 6.94
C SER A 765 -6.19 -4.05 8.05
N LEU A 766 -5.26 -3.77 8.98
CA LEU A 766 -5.44 -2.76 10.01
C LEU A 766 -5.59 -1.36 9.42
N SER A 767 -4.74 -1.00 8.44
CA SER A 767 -4.86 0.31 7.77
C SER A 767 -6.18 0.45 7.03
N LEU A 768 -6.67 -0.60 6.37
CA LEU A 768 -7.94 -0.55 5.66
C LEU A 768 -9.12 -0.37 6.64
N MET A 769 -9.14 -1.13 7.74
CA MET A 769 -10.17 -1.04 8.76
C MET A 769 -10.21 0.36 9.40
N ILE A 770 -9.07 0.90 9.84
CA ILE A 770 -9.00 2.25 10.41
C ILE A 770 -9.38 3.30 9.36
N GLY A 771 -8.87 3.19 8.12
CA GLY A 771 -9.18 4.13 7.04
C GLY A 771 -10.67 4.21 6.70
N LEU A 772 -11.37 3.07 6.67
CA LEU A 772 -12.81 3.02 6.47
C LEU A 772 -13.57 3.67 7.64
N LEU A 773 -13.21 3.35 8.88
CA LEU A 773 -13.83 3.94 10.07
C LEU A 773 -13.61 5.46 10.18
N CYS A 774 -12.43 5.95 9.77
CA CYS A 774 -12.10 7.38 9.79
C CYS A 774 -12.66 8.16 8.59
N THR A 775 -13.13 7.50 7.53
CA THR A 775 -13.58 8.16 6.29
C THR A 775 -14.62 9.28 6.50
N PRO A 776 -15.62 9.16 7.39
CA PRO A 776 -16.58 10.24 7.66
C PRO A 776 -15.92 11.57 8.08
N LEU A 777 -14.75 11.53 8.75
CA LEU A 777 -14.03 12.71 9.23
C LEU A 777 -13.62 13.65 8.08
N SER A 778 -13.40 13.13 6.88
CA SER A 778 -13.13 13.94 5.68
C SER A 778 -14.27 14.91 5.38
N TYR A 779 -15.53 14.54 5.65
CA TYR A 779 -16.72 15.27 5.20
C TYR A 779 -17.39 16.16 6.25
N ILE A 780 -16.93 16.13 7.52
CA ILE A 780 -17.50 16.97 8.59
C ILE A 780 -17.26 18.46 8.29
N VAL A 781 -18.33 19.26 8.30
CA VAL A 781 -18.31 20.72 8.07
C VAL A 781 -18.65 21.44 9.39
N PRO A 782 -18.02 22.59 9.71
CA PRO A 782 -18.41 23.38 10.89
C PRO A 782 -19.84 23.92 10.74
N ILE A 783 -20.58 23.93 11.85
CA ILE A 783 -21.93 24.49 11.90
C ILE A 783 -21.84 26.01 11.66
N PRO A 784 -22.64 26.60 10.74
CA PRO A 784 -22.67 28.04 10.56
C PRO A 784 -23.21 28.73 11.82
N ASN A 785 -22.50 29.74 12.32
CA ASN A 785 -23.06 30.64 13.33
C ASN A 785 -24.07 31.57 12.64
N GLU A 786 -25.35 31.42 12.91
CA GLU A 786 -26.33 32.46 12.55
C GLU A 786 -26.02 33.75 13.33
N PRO A 787 -25.96 34.92 12.66
CA PRO A 787 -25.76 36.19 13.35
C PRO A 787 -27.03 36.52 14.16
N SER A 788 -26.87 36.66 15.48
CA SER A 788 -27.96 37.02 16.37
C SER A 788 -28.55 38.38 16.01
N GLN A 789 -29.81 38.39 15.53
CA GLN A 789 -30.59 39.60 15.30
C GLN A 789 -30.97 40.28 16.63
N ASN A 790 -30.02 40.97 17.27
CA ASN A 790 -30.26 41.73 18.51
C ASN A 790 -29.24 42.88 18.67
N ALA A 791 -29.28 43.89 17.79
CA ALA A 791 -28.45 45.10 17.92
C ALA A 791 -29.01 46.36 17.21
N THR A 792 -30.33 46.54 17.13
CA THR A 792 -30.96 47.77 16.59
C THR A 792 -31.93 48.41 17.59
N ALA A 793 -31.41 48.82 18.74
CA ALA A 793 -32.13 49.60 19.75
C ALA A 793 -31.22 50.66 20.39
N ASN A 794 -30.87 51.70 19.62
CA ASN A 794 -30.19 52.88 20.15
C ASN A 794 -30.51 54.14 19.32
N SER A 795 -31.78 54.54 19.32
CA SER A 795 -32.22 55.88 18.93
C SER A 795 -32.77 56.61 20.16
N LYS A 796 -32.23 57.81 20.43
CA LYS A 796 -32.66 58.66 21.56
C LYS A 796 -34.10 59.16 21.36
N PRO A 797 -34.86 59.43 22.44
CA PRO A 797 -36.20 59.96 22.33
C PRO A 797 -36.18 61.47 22.01
N SER A 798 -37.00 61.88 21.06
CA SER A 798 -37.42 63.27 20.86
C SER A 798 -38.92 63.36 21.11
N ALA A 799 -39.33 64.15 22.10
CA ALA A 799 -40.75 64.33 22.42
C ALA A 799 -41.41 65.34 21.48
N SER A 800 -42.58 64.99 20.93
CA SER A 800 -43.61 65.96 20.57
C SER A 800 -45.02 65.32 20.65
N THR A 801 -45.90 66.03 21.33
CA THR A 801 -47.34 65.80 21.45
C THR A 801 -48.06 65.75 20.09
N ASP A 802 -49.04 64.85 19.90
CA ASP A 802 -50.47 65.21 20.05
C ASP A 802 -51.49 64.05 19.92
N LYS A 803 -52.60 64.19 20.65
CA LYS A 803 -53.99 63.70 20.42
C LYS A 803 -54.31 62.28 19.90
N ALA A 804 -54.70 61.45 20.87
CA ALA A 804 -55.89 60.56 20.90
C ALA A 804 -56.82 60.41 19.67
N ARG A 805 -57.15 59.15 19.33
CA ARG A 805 -58.55 58.71 19.12
C ARG A 805 -58.75 57.20 19.36
N GLU A 806 -59.97 56.87 19.82
CA GLU A 806 -60.57 55.52 19.93
C GLU A 806 -60.56 54.76 18.57
N LYS A 807 -60.80 53.44 18.42
CA LYS A 807 -61.58 52.45 19.19
C LYS A 807 -61.20 51.01 18.71
N PRO A 808 -61.48 49.91 19.45
CA PRO A 808 -61.10 48.55 19.03
C PRO A 808 -62.24 47.76 18.38
N THR A 809 -61.92 46.81 17.48
CA THR A 809 -62.83 45.71 17.10
C THR A 809 -62.08 44.42 16.78
N ASN A 810 -62.61 43.31 17.31
CA ASN A 810 -62.14 41.93 17.13
C ASN A 810 -62.29 41.43 15.69
N SER A 811 -61.50 40.42 15.32
CA SER A 811 -62.07 39.18 14.74
C SER A 811 -61.10 37.99 14.82
N THR A 812 -61.64 36.85 15.21
CA THR A 812 -61.00 35.54 15.39
C THR A 812 -61.01 34.67 14.12
N SER A 813 -59.92 33.93 13.88
CA SER A 813 -59.95 32.54 13.35
C SER A 813 -58.51 31.97 13.38
N THR A 814 -58.11 30.92 14.10
CA THR A 814 -58.52 29.49 14.14
C THR A 814 -58.23 28.66 12.87
N SER A 815 -57.04 28.07 12.80
CA SER A 815 -56.76 26.64 12.49
C SER A 815 -55.26 26.38 12.74
N VAL A 816 -54.83 25.44 13.61
CA VAL A 816 -54.84 23.95 13.49
C VAL A 816 -53.95 23.47 12.33
N GLY A 817 -52.91 22.64 12.54
CA GLY A 817 -52.39 22.09 13.81
C GLY A 817 -51.17 21.14 13.66
N CYS A 818 -50.76 20.58 14.81
CA CYS A 818 -49.97 19.36 15.08
C CYS A 818 -48.59 19.15 14.39
N MET A 819 -47.49 19.07 15.16
CA MET A 819 -47.01 17.95 16.00
C MET A 819 -46.63 16.70 15.17
N SER A 820 -45.44 16.10 15.21
CA SER A 820 -44.40 15.93 16.25
C SER A 820 -44.85 15.11 17.48
N LEU A 821 -44.62 13.80 17.44
CA LEU A 821 -44.77 12.90 18.58
C LEU A 821 -43.40 12.39 19.03
N LEU A 822 -43.08 12.67 20.30
CA LEU A 822 -42.24 11.81 21.13
C LEU A 822 -43.18 10.88 21.89
N ALA A 823 -42.76 9.63 22.10
CA ALA A 823 -43.47 8.68 22.95
C ALA A 823 -42.86 8.72 24.36
N ASP A 824 -43.72 8.68 25.37
CA ASP A 824 -43.35 8.37 26.75
C ASP A 824 -44.35 7.38 27.33
N SER A 825 -43.97 6.70 28.41
CA SER A 825 -44.70 5.59 29.03
C SER A 825 -45.99 6.00 29.74
N ASP A 826 -47.00 5.12 29.77
CA ASP A 826 -47.31 4.39 31.02
C ASP A 826 -48.35 3.26 30.85
N ASN A 827 -48.45 2.42 31.89
CA ASN A 827 -49.40 1.31 32.04
C ASN A 827 -50.87 1.79 32.05
N ASP A 828 -51.81 0.93 31.59
CA ASP A 828 -52.63 0.20 32.56
C ASP A 828 -53.49 -0.94 31.97
N LEU A 829 -53.75 -1.88 32.87
CA LEU A 829 -54.62 -3.06 32.85
C LEU A 829 -55.94 -2.96 32.05
N VAL A 830 -56.35 -4.06 31.40
CA VAL A 830 -57.42 -5.00 31.83
C VAL A 830 -57.71 -6.02 30.70
N ASP A 831 -57.90 -7.29 31.10
CA ASP A 831 -58.34 -8.50 30.35
C ASP A 831 -57.47 -9.04 29.19
#